data_AF-A0A972U9N6-F1
#
_entry.id   AF-A0A972U9N6-F1
#
_cell.length_a   1.000
_cell.length_b   1.000
_cell.length_c   1.000
_cell.angle_alpha   90.00
_cell.angle_beta   90.00
_cell.angle_gamma   90.00
#
_symmetry.space_group_name_H-M   'P 1'
#
loop_
_entity.id
_entity.type
_entity.pdbx_description
1 polymer ?
#
loop_
_entity_poly.entity_id
_entity_poly.type
_entity_poly.pdbx_seq_one_letter_code
_entity_poly.pdbx_strand_id
1 'polypeptide(L)'
;MHCHSYIAVRTILVPLLITLLVGASITYAELHEESLQDIELKLQQAPDSVDLLLAQGAILRQQKDYATAAAVYEHILKVAPEDERARNLLVMVLHCSALQADSTAALPLLRRAVELAPQAAFLRPDYLTALISNGRTSELVAAYEALPTGEPITAPILAAVANAYRKAERYPAAATLYRAVLEEAPADADAGLGLALTLLDDAQYPAAREAIETTLTLYPMRPTLLLALAAIQWKSEARVLALDTFDRILEIDPLNGDAVNLKAQLLTDMGCASLALGVIEKYPALMWPHVRHYVETRMAEARTDWNEDALTNRASGVEPDQLLALCYYDVTDLTVASPTTTTATHLLQQIEYLRTHGYHFVSAAEVAAARSGKRALPENGVLLSFDHGYAALVQHVLPILELYHIPAIVSLCPAWIEHGAPVDLGAPLMSWEQVSRLAGHRLITLGLEAEGLFELVCSNPQGDTGYAALTRIYDGATGRYEDETAQRERIQATLSNALRLMSTRVGSRPRVLVWSHGARSALATAEAERLGFLLQLGLSQPPHLTDSEALERIPVLNDPSIGSFIALAKPVVRAAPPLRGVAVSLDRLDAPTPRQLRLNIDRLVTRLRLLGANTAIVSACADSDADGNTEAAYFPTGLMRVKHDILDHVAARLQAEGFRVFMRMPVLSIGRPADARNDSTRVMEARTAGVRPSFAMQKRYSPFSPEVGDWVTRLYRDLAAHVRCDGIVFGEDAYLTDSEDFNPAAKKVYMARLGTETPSNDSLRPNEAQAWTELKTEALNRLIQRLGREVQLYRPDCLLARTLFAPALHYPESERWLAQNYSDALSRYNYVLLMAYAEMEDVSRPEAWLSKLVELADMQPNGLEKTIFKLQAMDWEKHRPIKADTLDSRLKHLAQAGALHLAYGPDDPIEDEPRQKKLKAALATPTQPRK
;
A
#
# COMPACT_ATOMS: atom_id res chain seq x y z
N MET A 1 -10.70 51.72 -5.83
CA MET A 1 -9.92 52.97 -5.99
C MET A 1 -10.06 53.43 -7.44
N HIS A 2 -11.00 54.34 -7.69
CA HIS A 2 -11.14 55.08 -8.93
C HIS A 2 -10.03 56.13 -9.00
N CYS A 3 -9.19 56.13 -10.05
CA CYS A 3 -8.48 57.35 -10.52
C CYS A 3 -7.59 57.20 -11.78
N HIS A 4 -7.49 56.04 -12.46
CA HIS A 4 -6.62 55.93 -13.66
C HIS A 4 -7.35 55.85 -15.01
N SER A 5 -8.67 55.63 -15.00
CA SER A 5 -9.49 55.54 -16.22
C SER A 5 -9.82 56.90 -16.87
N TYR A 6 -9.53 58.01 -16.20
CA TYR A 6 -9.90 59.36 -16.67
C TYR A 6 -8.77 60.10 -17.41
N ILE A 7 -7.53 59.59 -17.36
CA ILE A 7 -6.38 60.23 -18.01
C ILE A 7 -6.19 59.67 -19.44
N ALA A 8 -6.33 58.35 -19.66
CA ALA A 8 -6.18 57.76 -21.00
C ALA A 8 -7.24 58.21 -22.03
N VAL A 9 -8.49 58.42 -21.59
CA VAL A 9 -9.57 58.94 -22.44
C VAL A 9 -9.30 60.40 -22.87
N ARG A 10 -8.53 61.15 -22.08
CA ARG A 10 -8.25 62.59 -22.32
C ARG A 10 -6.96 62.85 -23.08
N THR A 11 -5.99 61.93 -23.06
CA THR A 11 -4.67 62.15 -23.68
C THR A 11 -4.55 61.56 -25.09
N ILE A 12 -5.38 60.57 -25.47
CA ILE A 12 -5.28 59.90 -26.78
C ILE A 12 -6.55 60.10 -27.63
N LEU A 13 -7.75 59.98 -27.04
CA LEU A 13 -8.99 60.17 -27.81
C LEU A 13 -9.26 61.64 -28.13
N VAL A 14 -8.91 62.58 -27.23
CA VAL A 14 -9.25 64.00 -27.38
C VAL A 14 -8.42 64.69 -28.47
N PRO A 15 -7.09 64.49 -28.61
CA PRO A 15 -6.35 65.11 -29.71
C PRO A 15 -6.78 64.57 -31.08
N LEU A 16 -7.06 63.27 -31.19
CA LEU A 16 -7.52 62.62 -32.42
C LEU A 16 -8.98 62.98 -32.74
N LEU A 17 -9.87 63.06 -31.76
CA LEU A 17 -11.22 63.63 -31.95
C LEU A 17 -11.13 65.09 -32.37
N ILE A 18 -10.18 65.87 -31.84
CA ILE A 18 -10.02 67.28 -32.20
C ILE A 18 -9.47 67.41 -33.63
N THR A 19 -8.51 66.59 -34.08
CA THR A 19 -8.08 66.60 -35.50
C THR A 19 -9.10 65.97 -36.44
N LEU A 20 -9.87 64.96 -36.01
CA LEU A 20 -11.01 64.41 -36.76
C LEU A 20 -12.18 65.41 -36.84
N LEU A 21 -12.47 66.15 -35.77
CA LEU A 21 -13.52 67.18 -35.77
C LEU A 21 -13.09 68.43 -36.52
N VAL A 22 -11.82 68.83 -36.48
CA VAL A 22 -11.29 69.99 -37.23
C VAL A 22 -11.10 69.67 -38.71
N GLY A 23 -10.63 68.46 -39.04
CA GLY A 23 -10.57 67.96 -40.43
C GLY A 23 -11.96 67.75 -41.02
N ALA A 24 -12.89 67.18 -40.24
CA ALA A 24 -14.28 67.08 -40.63
C ALA A 24 -14.90 68.47 -40.76
N SER A 25 -14.72 69.42 -39.81
CA SER A 25 -15.37 70.74 -39.87
C SER A 25 -14.87 71.63 -41.00
N ILE A 26 -13.61 71.48 -41.45
CA ILE A 26 -13.10 72.21 -42.63
C ILE A 26 -13.72 71.65 -43.92
N THR A 27 -13.95 70.33 -44.03
CA THR A 27 -14.72 69.75 -45.15
C THR A 27 -16.23 69.90 -45.03
N TYR A 28 -16.77 70.04 -43.81
CA TYR A 28 -18.21 70.13 -43.54
C TYR A 28 -18.79 71.53 -43.87
N ALA A 29 -17.94 72.56 -43.90
CA ALA A 29 -18.39 73.94 -44.06
C ALA A 29 -18.51 74.41 -45.52
N GLU A 30 -17.90 73.73 -46.51
CA GLU A 30 -17.86 74.21 -47.91
C GLU A 30 -18.56 73.34 -48.96
N LEU A 31 -19.12 72.17 -48.61
CA LEU A 31 -19.61 71.19 -49.61
C LEU A 31 -21.05 70.69 -49.41
N HIS A 32 -21.86 71.36 -48.58
CA HIS A 32 -23.27 71.02 -48.43
C HIS A 32 -24.09 71.49 -49.65
N GLU A 33 -24.15 70.64 -50.68
CA GLU A 33 -25.30 70.41 -51.61
C GLU A 33 -24.91 69.68 -52.92
N GLU A 34 -23.64 69.30 -53.12
CA GLU A 34 -23.21 68.69 -54.39
C GLU A 34 -23.41 67.17 -54.41
N SER A 35 -24.04 66.66 -55.47
CA SER A 35 -24.19 65.22 -55.69
C SER A 35 -22.87 64.59 -56.10
N LEU A 36 -22.70 63.27 -55.91
CA LEU A 36 -21.51 62.54 -56.40
C LEU A 36 -21.27 62.80 -57.91
N GLN A 37 -22.36 62.95 -58.68
CA GLN A 37 -22.32 63.29 -60.10
C GLN A 37 -21.74 64.69 -60.39
N ASP A 38 -22.05 65.68 -59.55
CA ASP A 38 -21.52 67.04 -59.71
C ASP A 38 -20.01 67.08 -59.45
N ILE A 39 -19.55 66.34 -58.44
CA ILE A 39 -18.13 66.20 -58.11
C ILE A 39 -17.38 65.44 -59.22
N GLU A 40 -17.95 64.35 -59.74
CA GLU A 40 -17.38 63.60 -60.87
C GLU A 40 -17.23 64.45 -62.13
N LEU A 41 -18.21 65.31 -62.44
CA LEU A 41 -18.14 66.24 -63.57
C LEU A 41 -17.01 67.27 -63.40
N LYS A 42 -16.82 67.81 -62.19
CA LYS A 42 -15.73 68.74 -61.90
C LYS A 42 -14.37 68.06 -61.96
N LEU A 43 -14.27 66.80 -61.52
CA LEU A 43 -13.05 66.01 -61.63
C LEU A 43 -12.67 65.68 -63.08
N GLN A 44 -13.60 65.67 -64.04
CA GLN A 44 -13.24 65.57 -65.47
C GLN A 44 -12.43 66.78 -65.96
N GLN A 45 -12.63 67.95 -65.36
CA GLN A 45 -11.93 69.20 -65.72
C GLN A 45 -10.65 69.39 -64.90
N ALA A 46 -10.60 68.85 -63.67
CA ALA A 46 -9.44 68.88 -62.79
C ALA A 46 -9.23 67.51 -62.09
N PRO A 47 -8.68 66.51 -62.79
CA PRO A 47 -8.61 65.11 -62.30
C PRO A 47 -7.79 64.92 -61.02
N ASP A 48 -6.81 65.79 -60.79
CA ASP A 48 -5.84 65.69 -59.70
C ASP A 48 -6.13 66.72 -58.57
N SER A 49 -7.31 67.34 -58.58
CA SER A 49 -7.71 68.29 -57.53
C SER A 49 -7.93 67.58 -56.20
N VAL A 50 -6.99 67.78 -55.26
CA VAL A 50 -7.03 67.16 -53.93
C VAL A 50 -8.34 67.47 -53.20
N ASP A 51 -8.84 68.71 -53.26
CA ASP A 51 -10.06 69.10 -52.54
C ASP A 51 -11.33 68.45 -53.13
N LEU A 52 -11.40 68.31 -54.46
CA LEU A 52 -12.51 67.61 -55.12
C LEU A 52 -12.46 66.10 -54.87
N LEU A 53 -11.26 65.51 -54.83
CA LEU A 53 -11.07 64.09 -54.49
C LEU A 53 -11.39 63.82 -53.00
N LEU A 54 -11.01 64.72 -52.08
CA LEU A 54 -11.41 64.63 -50.67
C LEU A 54 -12.93 64.68 -50.50
N ALA A 55 -13.62 65.55 -51.27
CA ALA A 55 -15.07 65.64 -51.29
C ALA A 55 -15.72 64.37 -51.84
N GLN A 56 -15.21 63.83 -52.96
CA GLN A 56 -15.66 62.55 -53.53
C GLN A 56 -15.52 61.40 -52.53
N GLY A 57 -14.35 61.28 -51.89
CA GLY A 57 -14.08 60.27 -50.86
C GLY A 57 -15.00 60.40 -49.64
N ALA A 58 -15.37 61.63 -49.26
CA ALA A 58 -16.29 61.88 -48.15
C ALA A 58 -17.71 61.40 -48.46
N ILE A 59 -18.22 61.66 -49.68
CA ILE A 59 -19.54 61.19 -50.12
C ILE A 59 -19.58 59.66 -50.22
N LEU A 60 -18.56 59.04 -50.84
CA LEU A 60 -18.47 57.58 -50.95
C LEU A 60 -18.42 56.89 -49.58
N ARG A 61 -17.69 57.48 -48.62
CA ARG A 61 -17.67 57.01 -47.24
C ARG A 61 -19.04 57.12 -46.57
N GLN A 62 -19.79 58.21 -46.80
CA GLN A 62 -21.16 58.36 -46.29
C GLN A 62 -22.10 57.31 -46.89
N GLN A 63 -21.90 56.94 -48.16
CA GLN A 63 -22.59 55.85 -48.84
C GLN A 63 -22.13 54.45 -48.40
N LYS A 64 -21.11 54.36 -47.53
CA LYS A 64 -20.44 53.12 -47.09
C LYS A 64 -19.75 52.34 -48.22
N ASP A 65 -19.49 52.98 -49.36
CA ASP A 65 -18.64 52.43 -50.41
C ASP A 65 -17.17 52.67 -50.07
N TYR A 66 -16.69 51.92 -49.07
CA TYR A 66 -15.33 52.08 -48.55
C TYR A 66 -14.25 51.64 -49.56
N ALA A 67 -14.57 50.70 -50.46
CA ALA A 67 -13.63 50.23 -51.47
C ALA A 67 -13.34 51.32 -52.51
N THR A 68 -14.39 51.96 -53.03
CA THR A 68 -14.22 53.08 -53.97
C THR A 68 -13.63 54.31 -53.27
N ALA A 69 -14.04 54.60 -52.02
CA ALA A 69 -13.44 55.67 -51.24
C ALA A 69 -11.93 55.46 -51.00
N ALA A 70 -11.48 54.23 -50.73
CA ALA A 70 -10.06 53.90 -50.56
C ALA A 70 -9.26 54.16 -51.84
N ALA A 71 -9.82 53.82 -53.02
CA ALA A 71 -9.18 54.10 -54.31
C ALA A 71 -9.02 55.61 -54.55
N VAL A 72 -10.00 56.42 -54.15
CA VAL A 72 -9.94 57.89 -54.23
C VAL A 72 -8.84 58.44 -53.31
N TYR A 73 -8.75 57.99 -52.06
CA TYR A 73 -7.69 58.47 -51.16
C TYR A 73 -6.29 57.96 -51.55
N GLU A 74 -6.15 56.74 -52.09
CA GLU A 74 -4.89 56.26 -52.69
C GLU A 74 -4.50 57.10 -53.92
N HIS A 75 -5.47 57.61 -54.70
CA HIS A 75 -5.20 58.55 -55.79
C HIS A 75 -4.62 59.86 -55.26
N ILE A 76 -5.21 60.42 -54.19
CA ILE A 76 -4.69 61.63 -53.55
C ILE A 76 -3.26 61.43 -53.07
N LEU A 77 -2.94 60.29 -52.43
CA LEU A 77 -1.57 60.01 -51.96
C LEU A 77 -0.56 59.76 -53.09
N LYS A 78 -1.00 59.47 -54.32
CA LYS A 78 -0.11 59.44 -55.50
C LYS A 78 0.25 60.84 -55.99
N VAL A 79 -0.71 61.76 -55.97
CA VAL A 79 -0.54 63.15 -56.43
C VAL A 79 0.09 64.04 -55.36
N ALA A 80 -0.27 63.82 -54.09
CA ALA A 80 0.20 64.54 -52.92
C ALA A 80 0.61 63.55 -51.80
N PRO A 81 1.82 62.97 -51.86
CA PRO A 81 2.28 61.93 -50.93
C PRO A 81 2.30 62.35 -49.45
N GLU A 82 2.43 63.65 -49.17
CA GLU A 82 2.52 64.22 -47.83
C GLU A 82 1.16 64.65 -47.25
N ASP A 83 0.03 64.43 -47.95
CA ASP A 83 -1.29 64.82 -47.43
C ASP A 83 -1.73 63.93 -46.26
N GLU A 84 -1.60 64.46 -45.04
CA GLU A 84 -1.97 63.78 -43.80
C GLU A 84 -3.48 63.51 -43.69
N ARG A 85 -4.33 64.34 -44.31
CA ARG A 85 -5.79 64.19 -44.27
C ARG A 85 -6.18 62.95 -45.07
N ALA A 86 -5.70 62.84 -46.30
CA ALA A 86 -5.92 61.70 -47.16
C ALA A 86 -5.35 60.41 -46.54
N ARG A 87 -4.17 60.48 -45.91
CA ARG A 87 -3.57 59.35 -45.19
C ARG A 87 -4.45 58.84 -44.04
N ASN A 88 -4.92 59.75 -43.18
CA ASN A 88 -5.79 59.40 -42.05
C ASN A 88 -7.17 58.89 -42.51
N LEU A 89 -7.74 59.50 -43.55
CA LEU A 89 -9.01 59.07 -44.14
C LEU A 89 -8.89 57.71 -44.83
N LEU A 90 -7.77 57.44 -45.52
CA LEU A 90 -7.46 56.15 -46.12
C LEU A 90 -7.37 55.06 -45.05
N VAL A 91 -6.63 55.30 -43.96
CA VAL A 91 -6.54 54.37 -42.82
C VAL A 91 -7.92 54.03 -42.27
N MET A 92 -8.78 55.04 -42.08
CA MET A 92 -10.15 54.84 -41.61
C MET A 92 -10.99 54.01 -42.58
N VAL A 93 -11.00 54.31 -43.88
CA VAL A 93 -11.83 53.54 -44.82
C VAL A 93 -11.29 52.13 -45.06
N LEU A 94 -9.97 51.92 -45.01
CA LEU A 94 -9.37 50.59 -45.03
C LEU A 94 -9.81 49.78 -43.80
N HIS A 95 -9.82 50.39 -42.61
CA HIS A 95 -10.30 49.76 -41.39
C HIS A 95 -11.80 49.44 -41.47
N CYS A 96 -12.65 50.38 -41.87
CA CYS A 96 -14.08 50.14 -42.06
C CYS A 96 -14.36 49.06 -43.11
N SER A 97 -13.61 49.04 -44.22
CA SER A 97 -13.72 48.01 -45.25
C SER A 97 -13.28 46.65 -44.72
N ALA A 98 -12.25 46.60 -43.89
CA ALA A 98 -11.78 45.35 -43.26
C ALA A 98 -12.80 44.79 -42.27
N LEU A 99 -13.48 45.64 -41.50
CA LEU A 99 -14.54 45.23 -40.56
C LEU A 99 -15.79 44.63 -41.26
N GLN A 100 -15.97 44.90 -42.54
CA GLN A 100 -17.05 44.33 -43.36
C GLN A 100 -16.61 43.14 -44.21
N ALA A 101 -15.31 42.92 -44.35
CA ALA A 101 -14.73 41.85 -45.11
C ALA A 101 -14.63 40.57 -44.28
N ASP A 102 -14.57 39.41 -44.95
CA ASP A 102 -14.12 38.20 -44.29
C ASP A 102 -12.64 38.32 -43.88
N SER A 103 -12.19 37.42 -43.00
CA SER A 103 -10.82 37.47 -42.47
C SER A 103 -9.72 37.47 -43.56
N THR A 104 -9.96 36.81 -44.70
CA THR A 104 -8.97 36.69 -45.78
C THR A 104 -8.81 37.98 -46.57
N ALA A 105 -9.93 38.67 -46.83
CA ALA A 105 -9.95 39.98 -47.48
C ALA A 105 -9.61 41.13 -46.50
N ALA A 106 -9.89 40.97 -45.20
CA ALA A 106 -9.57 41.96 -44.17
C ALA A 106 -8.06 42.10 -43.92
N LEU A 107 -7.30 41.00 -43.97
CA LEU A 107 -5.86 41.00 -43.67
C LEU A 107 -5.03 41.98 -44.53
N PRO A 108 -5.12 42.00 -45.88
CA PRO A 108 -4.36 42.96 -46.68
C PRO A 108 -4.78 44.42 -46.42
N LEU A 109 -6.06 44.66 -46.14
CA LEU A 109 -6.59 45.99 -45.81
C LEU A 109 -6.05 46.49 -44.47
N LEU A 110 -6.06 45.64 -43.43
CA LEU A 110 -5.53 45.96 -42.10
C LEU A 110 -4.00 46.10 -42.12
N ARG A 111 -3.28 45.27 -42.88
CA ARG A 111 -1.83 45.42 -43.08
C ARG A 111 -1.51 46.79 -43.65
N ARG A 112 -2.22 47.19 -44.72
CA ARG A 112 -2.03 48.50 -45.35
C ARG A 112 -2.38 49.64 -44.38
N ALA A 113 -3.45 49.50 -43.60
CA ALA A 113 -3.83 50.50 -42.59
C ALA A 113 -2.76 50.65 -41.49
N VAL A 114 -2.16 49.56 -41.01
CA VAL A 114 -1.08 49.57 -40.01
C VAL A 114 0.22 50.13 -40.59
N GLU A 115 0.55 49.84 -41.86
CA GLU A 115 1.71 50.43 -42.55
C GLU A 115 1.59 51.96 -42.67
N LEU A 116 0.39 52.46 -42.96
CA LEU A 116 0.12 53.90 -43.12
C LEU A 116 0.07 54.65 -41.79
N ALA A 117 -0.30 53.97 -40.69
CA ALA A 117 -0.35 54.55 -39.35
C ALA A 117 0.13 53.58 -38.26
N PRO A 118 1.45 53.32 -38.13
CA PRO A 118 1.99 52.35 -37.17
C PRO A 118 1.69 52.68 -35.69
N GLN A 119 1.44 53.96 -35.38
CA GLN A 119 1.13 54.45 -34.04
C GLN A 119 -0.37 54.40 -33.69
N ALA A 120 -1.24 53.99 -34.63
CA ALA A 120 -2.68 53.91 -34.40
C ALA A 120 -3.06 52.66 -33.60
N ALA A 121 -3.10 52.80 -32.26
CA ALA A 121 -3.41 51.71 -31.33
C ALA A 121 -4.72 50.96 -31.65
N PHE A 122 -5.75 51.67 -32.15
CA PHE A 122 -7.06 51.07 -32.42
C PHE A 122 -7.06 50.01 -33.55
N LEU A 123 -6.08 50.03 -34.46
CA LEU A 123 -5.98 49.06 -35.56
C LEU A 123 -5.41 47.70 -35.11
N ARG A 124 -4.69 47.69 -33.98
CA ARG A 124 -3.86 46.55 -33.56
C ARG A 124 -4.68 45.32 -33.16
N PRO A 125 -5.76 45.42 -32.38
CA PRO A 125 -6.57 44.25 -32.04
C PRO A 125 -7.16 43.55 -33.27
N ASP A 126 -7.67 44.34 -34.23
CA ASP A 126 -8.26 43.82 -35.46
C ASP A 126 -7.19 43.21 -36.38
N TYR A 127 -6.01 43.83 -36.46
CA TYR A 127 -4.89 43.29 -37.22
C TYR A 127 -4.36 41.98 -36.64
N LEU A 128 -4.16 41.90 -35.31
CA LEU A 128 -3.76 40.67 -34.64
C LEU A 128 -4.83 39.58 -34.82
N THR A 129 -6.11 39.92 -34.72
CA THR A 129 -7.22 38.99 -34.95
C THR A 129 -7.22 38.48 -36.39
N ALA A 130 -7.01 39.35 -37.38
CA ALA A 130 -6.89 38.95 -38.77
C ALA A 130 -5.69 38.02 -39.00
N LEU A 131 -4.54 38.27 -38.36
CA LEU A 131 -3.37 37.39 -38.43
C LEU A 131 -3.66 36.01 -37.82
N ILE A 132 -4.40 35.96 -36.70
CA ILE A 132 -4.83 34.72 -36.05
C ILE A 132 -5.76 33.93 -36.97
N SER A 133 -6.81 34.56 -37.52
CA SER A 133 -7.79 33.90 -38.40
C SER A 133 -7.17 33.39 -39.70
N ASN A 134 -6.10 34.02 -40.19
CA ASN A 134 -5.36 33.59 -41.37
C ASN A 134 -4.17 32.67 -41.07
N GLY A 135 -3.97 32.26 -39.81
CA GLY A 135 -2.88 31.35 -39.41
C GLY A 135 -1.47 31.90 -39.63
N ARG A 136 -1.29 33.23 -39.67
CA ARG A 136 0.01 33.89 -39.94
C ARG A 136 0.85 33.96 -38.66
N THR A 137 1.30 32.81 -38.17
CA THR A 137 1.96 32.66 -36.85
C THR A 137 3.23 33.51 -36.69
N SER A 138 4.11 33.58 -37.70
CA SER A 138 5.35 34.36 -37.62
C SER A 138 5.10 35.88 -37.58
N GLU A 139 4.14 36.37 -38.36
CA GLU A 139 3.76 37.78 -38.38
C GLU A 139 2.96 38.18 -37.14
N LEU A 140 2.18 37.26 -36.57
CA LEU A 140 1.49 37.47 -35.30
C LEU A 140 2.50 37.73 -34.16
N VAL A 141 3.56 36.93 -34.09
CA VAL A 141 4.63 37.13 -33.10
C VAL A 141 5.31 38.48 -33.31
N ALA A 142 5.73 38.79 -34.54
CA ALA A 142 6.39 40.05 -34.85
C ALA A 142 5.49 41.28 -34.55
N ALA A 143 4.20 41.20 -34.89
CA ALA A 143 3.24 42.26 -34.63
C ALA A 143 2.98 42.46 -33.14
N TYR A 144 2.97 41.38 -32.34
CA TYR A 144 2.83 41.44 -30.89
C TYR A 144 4.10 42.01 -30.22
N GLU A 145 5.29 41.64 -30.69
CA GLU A 145 6.56 42.16 -30.14
C GLU A 145 6.81 43.64 -30.46
N ALA A 146 6.21 44.14 -31.54
CA ALA A 146 6.25 45.55 -31.91
C ALA A 146 5.31 46.44 -31.06
N LEU A 147 4.49 45.84 -30.19
CA LEU A 147 3.57 46.60 -29.32
C LEU A 147 4.34 47.39 -28.26
N PRO A 148 3.98 48.67 -28.01
CA PRO A 148 4.47 49.43 -26.86
C PRO A 148 4.21 48.70 -25.53
N THR A 149 5.20 48.74 -24.64
CA THR A 149 5.10 48.12 -23.31
C THR A 149 3.88 48.65 -22.54
N GLY A 150 3.02 47.74 -22.07
CA GLY A 150 1.84 48.06 -21.24
C GLY A 150 0.55 48.33 -22.02
N GLU A 151 0.51 48.09 -23.33
CA GLU A 151 -0.73 48.14 -24.11
C GLU A 151 -1.69 46.99 -23.73
N PRO A 152 -2.97 47.26 -23.43
CA PRO A 152 -3.92 46.22 -23.03
C PRO A 152 -4.32 45.35 -24.23
N ILE A 153 -4.03 44.05 -24.14
CA ILE A 153 -4.42 43.03 -25.12
C ILE A 153 -5.39 42.06 -24.44
N THR A 154 -6.45 41.67 -25.14
CA THR A 154 -7.47 40.79 -24.58
C THR A 154 -6.94 39.36 -24.38
N ALA A 155 -7.43 38.68 -23.34
CA ALA A 155 -7.06 37.30 -23.03
C ALA A 155 -7.13 36.31 -24.24
N PRO A 156 -8.15 36.36 -25.14
CA PRO A 156 -8.17 35.49 -26.33
C PRO A 156 -7.03 35.75 -27.31
N ILE A 157 -6.63 37.02 -27.51
CA ILE A 157 -5.49 37.37 -28.36
C ILE A 157 -4.19 36.91 -27.69
N LEU A 158 -4.05 37.11 -26.36
CA LEU A 158 -2.90 36.63 -25.59
C LEU A 158 -2.75 35.11 -25.67
N ALA A 159 -3.83 34.34 -25.54
CA ALA A 159 -3.79 32.88 -25.67
C ALA A 159 -3.37 32.44 -27.09
N ALA A 160 -3.83 33.14 -28.12
CA ALA A 160 -3.42 32.86 -29.51
C ALA A 160 -1.95 33.20 -29.78
N VAL A 161 -1.45 34.31 -29.21
CA VAL A 161 -0.02 34.67 -29.26
C VAL A 161 0.82 33.68 -28.45
N ALA A 162 0.35 33.23 -27.28
CA ALA A 162 1.02 32.21 -26.48
C ALA A 162 1.18 30.90 -27.27
N ASN A 163 0.13 30.46 -27.98
CA ASN A 163 0.19 29.30 -28.87
C ASN A 163 1.17 29.54 -30.04
N ALA A 164 1.22 30.76 -30.58
CA ALA A 164 2.19 31.13 -31.61
C ALA A 164 3.63 31.08 -31.10
N TYR A 165 3.89 31.54 -29.87
CA TYR A 165 5.19 31.40 -29.22
C TYR A 165 5.56 29.94 -28.97
N ARG A 166 4.63 29.10 -28.53
CA ARG A 166 4.87 27.66 -28.35
C ARG A 166 5.26 26.99 -29.68
N LYS A 167 4.53 27.28 -30.76
CA LYS A 167 4.87 26.80 -32.12
C LYS A 167 6.21 27.31 -32.64
N ALA A 168 6.65 28.48 -32.17
CA ALA A 168 7.96 29.04 -32.45
C ALA A 168 9.05 28.56 -31.47
N GLU A 169 8.76 27.56 -30.63
CA GLU A 169 9.65 26.98 -29.61
C GLU A 169 10.14 27.98 -28.54
N ARG A 170 9.40 29.08 -28.34
CA ARG A 170 9.67 30.11 -27.34
C ARG A 170 8.88 29.83 -26.05
N TYR A 171 9.15 28.68 -25.43
CA TYR A 171 8.33 28.16 -24.33
C TYR A 171 8.22 29.07 -23.10
N PRO A 172 9.29 29.73 -22.60
CA PRO A 172 9.16 30.63 -21.45
C PRO A 172 8.24 31.84 -21.69
N ALA A 173 8.25 32.38 -22.91
CA ALA A 173 7.38 33.47 -23.31
C ALA A 173 5.92 33.00 -23.42
N ALA A 174 5.69 31.83 -24.04
CA ALA A 174 4.38 31.21 -24.13
C ALA A 174 3.77 30.93 -22.74
N ALA A 175 4.55 30.33 -21.83
CA ALA A 175 4.09 30.00 -20.48
C ALA A 175 3.74 31.26 -19.67
N THR A 176 4.51 32.35 -19.84
CA THR A 176 4.20 33.64 -19.21
C THR A 176 2.86 34.18 -19.68
N LEU A 177 2.58 34.15 -20.99
CA LEU A 177 1.31 34.63 -21.52
C LEU A 177 0.13 33.75 -21.11
N TYR A 178 0.27 32.43 -21.10
CA TYR A 178 -0.80 31.55 -20.61
C TYR A 178 -1.11 31.76 -19.12
N ARG A 179 -0.09 32.03 -18.28
CA ARG A 179 -0.32 32.40 -16.88
C ARG A 179 -1.06 33.73 -16.75
N ALA A 180 -0.72 34.74 -17.56
CA ALA A 180 -1.44 36.02 -17.57
C ALA A 180 -2.92 35.84 -17.97
N VAL A 181 -3.22 34.96 -18.94
CA VAL A 181 -4.60 34.60 -19.29
C VAL A 181 -5.33 33.95 -18.11
N LEU A 182 -4.68 33.02 -17.40
CA LEU A 182 -5.25 32.32 -16.24
C LEU A 182 -5.38 33.21 -14.99
N GLU A 183 -4.62 34.29 -14.87
CA GLU A 183 -4.81 35.31 -13.82
C GLU A 183 -6.14 36.07 -14.02
N GLU A 184 -6.50 36.38 -15.26
CA GLU A 184 -7.78 37.03 -15.58
C GLU A 184 -8.96 36.03 -15.62
N ALA A 185 -8.73 34.83 -16.14
CA ALA A 185 -9.73 33.78 -16.30
C ALA A 185 -9.24 32.42 -15.76
N PRO A 186 -9.28 32.18 -14.43
CA PRO A 186 -8.74 30.96 -13.82
C PRO A 186 -9.44 29.66 -14.26
N ALA A 187 -10.65 29.76 -14.79
CA ALA A 187 -11.42 28.62 -15.29
C ALA A 187 -11.27 28.38 -16.81
N ASP A 188 -10.38 29.10 -17.49
CA ASP A 188 -10.13 28.87 -18.91
C ASP A 188 -9.35 27.56 -19.12
N ALA A 189 -10.08 26.50 -19.46
CA ALA A 189 -9.51 25.18 -19.66
C ALA A 189 -8.62 25.07 -20.91
N ASP A 190 -8.80 25.93 -21.92
CA ASP A 190 -7.95 25.91 -23.11
C ASP A 190 -6.61 26.62 -22.83
N ALA A 191 -6.63 27.68 -22.02
CA ALA A 191 -5.42 28.31 -21.50
C ALA A 191 -4.66 27.38 -20.52
N GLY A 192 -5.37 26.67 -19.64
CA GLY A 192 -4.79 25.66 -18.75
C GLY A 192 -4.11 24.50 -19.49
N LEU A 193 -4.79 23.98 -20.53
CA LEU A 193 -4.20 22.99 -21.44
C LEU A 193 -2.98 23.55 -22.19
N GLY A 194 -3.08 24.77 -22.70
CA GLY A 194 -1.99 25.46 -23.40
C GLY A 194 -0.74 25.63 -22.52
N LEU A 195 -0.92 25.99 -21.25
CA LEU A 195 0.17 26.09 -20.28
C LEU A 195 0.83 24.73 -20.02
N ALA A 196 0.03 23.70 -19.74
CA ALA A 196 0.53 22.36 -19.46
C ALA A 196 1.32 21.78 -20.64
N LEU A 197 0.81 21.92 -21.87
CA LEU A 197 1.50 21.47 -23.08
C LEU A 197 2.79 22.28 -23.33
N THR A 198 2.77 23.59 -23.08
CA THR A 198 3.99 24.42 -23.20
C THR A 198 5.08 23.96 -22.22
N LEU A 199 4.71 23.65 -20.98
CA LEU A 199 5.64 23.16 -19.96
C LEU A 199 6.13 21.73 -20.26
N LEU A 200 5.29 20.89 -20.88
CA LEU A 200 5.67 19.57 -21.37
C LEU A 200 6.71 19.68 -22.50
N ASP A 201 6.47 20.56 -23.48
CA ASP A 201 7.39 20.80 -24.61
C ASP A 201 8.75 21.35 -24.13
N ASP A 202 8.74 22.13 -23.04
CA ASP A 202 9.95 22.63 -22.34
C ASP A 202 10.58 21.61 -21.38
N ALA A 203 10.12 20.36 -21.38
CA ALA A 203 10.56 19.26 -20.52
C ALA A 203 10.45 19.52 -19.00
N GLN A 204 9.61 20.46 -18.57
CA GLN A 204 9.33 20.76 -17.16
C GLN A 204 8.21 19.88 -16.61
N TYR A 205 8.43 18.57 -16.54
CA TYR A 205 7.37 17.59 -16.23
C TYR A 205 6.63 17.82 -14.90
N PRO A 206 7.28 18.15 -13.76
CA PRO A 206 6.58 18.42 -12.51
C PRO A 206 5.64 19.63 -12.59
N ALA A 207 6.12 20.72 -13.21
CA ALA A 207 5.32 21.94 -13.39
C ALA A 207 4.18 21.74 -14.38
N ALA A 208 4.41 20.99 -15.47
CA ALA A 208 3.38 20.61 -16.43
C ALA A 208 2.26 19.80 -15.77
N ARG A 209 2.64 18.86 -14.89
CA ARG A 209 1.72 18.04 -14.12
C ARG A 209 0.87 18.88 -13.16
N GLU A 210 1.50 19.77 -12.40
CA GLU A 210 0.79 20.67 -11.48
C GLU A 210 -0.22 21.56 -12.22
N ALA A 211 0.19 22.13 -13.37
CA ALA A 211 -0.69 22.97 -14.20
C ALA A 211 -1.91 22.20 -14.75
N ILE A 212 -1.71 20.99 -15.27
CA ILE A 212 -2.83 20.18 -15.80
C ILE A 212 -3.73 19.65 -14.69
N GLU A 213 -3.17 19.23 -13.54
CA GLU A 213 -3.95 18.74 -12.40
C GLU A 213 -4.82 19.87 -11.82
N THR A 214 -4.28 21.09 -11.73
CA THR A 214 -5.05 22.28 -11.33
C THR A 214 -6.23 22.51 -12.26
N THR A 215 -6.02 22.43 -13.57
CA THR A 215 -7.10 22.60 -14.58
C THR A 215 -8.14 21.46 -14.50
N LEU A 216 -7.69 20.22 -14.22
CA LEU A 216 -8.54 19.05 -14.04
C LEU A 216 -9.40 19.11 -12.77
N THR A 217 -9.01 19.88 -11.74
CA THR A 217 -9.91 20.08 -10.58
C THR A 217 -11.23 20.75 -10.96
N LEU A 218 -11.21 21.60 -12.00
CA LEU A 218 -12.38 22.29 -12.51
C LEU A 218 -13.12 21.47 -13.59
N TYR A 219 -12.39 20.64 -14.35
CA TYR A 219 -12.93 19.88 -15.48
C TYR A 219 -12.47 18.40 -15.47
N PRO A 220 -12.86 17.61 -14.45
CA PRO A 220 -12.26 16.29 -14.19
C PRO A 220 -12.54 15.22 -15.26
N MET A 221 -13.57 15.43 -16.09
CA MET A 221 -14.04 14.46 -17.09
C MET A 221 -13.74 14.91 -18.53
N ARG A 222 -12.93 15.94 -18.75
CA ARG A 222 -12.63 16.46 -20.11
C ARG A 222 -11.52 15.62 -20.77
N PRO A 223 -11.80 14.82 -21.83
CA PRO A 223 -10.82 13.88 -22.39
C PRO A 223 -9.53 14.53 -22.89
N THR A 224 -9.61 15.75 -23.45
CA THR A 224 -8.43 16.48 -23.94
C THR A 224 -7.44 16.84 -22.83
N LEU A 225 -7.92 17.10 -21.60
CA LEU A 225 -7.06 17.37 -20.45
C LEU A 225 -6.43 16.09 -19.89
N LEU A 226 -7.21 15.00 -19.85
CA LEU A 226 -6.72 13.68 -19.44
C LEU A 226 -5.67 13.14 -20.43
N LEU A 227 -5.82 13.37 -21.74
CA LEU A 227 -4.82 13.01 -22.75
C LEU A 227 -3.51 13.75 -22.52
N ALA A 228 -3.57 15.05 -22.19
CA ALA A 228 -2.37 15.82 -21.84
C ALA A 228 -1.70 15.29 -20.55
N LEU A 229 -2.49 14.92 -19.53
CA LEU A 229 -1.96 14.29 -18.31
C LEU A 229 -1.27 12.96 -18.62
N ALA A 230 -1.90 12.09 -19.43
CA ALA A 230 -1.31 10.82 -19.84
C ALA A 230 0.00 11.01 -20.62
N ALA A 231 0.06 12.01 -21.51
CA ALA A 231 1.28 12.38 -22.24
C ALA A 231 2.40 12.87 -21.30
N ILE A 232 2.07 13.71 -20.30
CA ILE A 232 3.02 14.17 -19.28
C ILE A 232 3.54 12.99 -18.44
N GLN A 233 2.66 12.08 -18.04
CA GLN A 233 3.03 10.88 -17.28
C GLN A 233 3.91 9.94 -18.09
N TRP A 234 3.61 9.76 -19.38
CA TRP A 234 4.43 8.94 -20.27
C TRP A 234 5.83 9.55 -20.45
N LYS A 235 5.94 10.86 -20.74
CA LYS A 235 7.24 11.54 -20.91
C LYS A 235 8.06 11.64 -19.62
N SER A 236 7.41 11.61 -18.45
CA SER A 236 8.09 11.56 -17.14
C SER A 236 8.39 10.15 -16.62
N GLU A 237 8.32 9.13 -17.49
CA GLU A 237 8.52 7.71 -17.19
C GLU A 237 7.53 7.08 -16.18
N ALA A 238 6.47 7.81 -15.81
CA ALA A 238 5.35 7.32 -15.01
C ALA A 238 4.36 6.49 -15.87
N ARG A 239 4.89 5.50 -16.60
CA ARG A 239 4.18 4.70 -17.62
C ARG A 239 2.90 4.02 -17.09
N VAL A 240 2.91 3.58 -15.83
CA VAL A 240 1.75 2.92 -15.20
C VAL A 240 0.60 3.92 -14.95
N LEU A 241 0.90 5.14 -14.52
CA LEU A 241 -0.13 6.18 -14.32
C LEU A 241 -0.72 6.63 -15.67
N ALA A 242 0.09 6.63 -16.73
CA ALA A 242 -0.37 6.93 -18.08
C ALA A 242 -1.39 5.90 -18.58
N LEU A 243 -1.18 4.60 -18.33
CA LEU A 243 -2.14 3.55 -18.67
C LEU A 243 -3.47 3.73 -17.93
N ASP A 244 -3.44 3.99 -16.63
CA ASP A 244 -4.64 4.27 -15.82
C ASP A 244 -5.42 5.48 -16.37
N THR A 245 -4.69 6.54 -16.73
CA THR A 245 -5.29 7.73 -17.32
C THR A 245 -5.92 7.45 -18.69
N PHE A 246 -5.31 6.60 -19.52
CA PHE A 246 -5.92 6.14 -20.78
C PHE A 246 -7.18 5.30 -20.54
N ASP A 247 -7.17 4.42 -19.55
CA ASP A 247 -8.37 3.64 -19.19
C ASP A 247 -9.53 4.53 -18.75
N ARG A 248 -9.25 5.54 -17.91
CA ARG A 248 -10.24 6.56 -17.54
C ARG A 248 -10.79 7.32 -18.73
N ILE A 249 -9.96 7.64 -19.73
CA ILE A 249 -10.45 8.27 -20.97
C ILE A 249 -11.41 7.34 -21.71
N LEU A 250 -11.09 6.05 -21.81
CA LEU A 250 -11.92 5.06 -22.51
C LEU A 250 -13.19 4.66 -21.75
N GLU A 251 -13.25 4.90 -20.44
CA GLU A 251 -14.49 4.83 -19.67
C GLU A 251 -15.44 6.00 -19.98
N ILE A 252 -14.88 7.20 -20.17
CA ILE A 252 -15.64 8.42 -20.47
C ILE A 252 -16.08 8.45 -21.94
N ASP A 253 -15.15 8.13 -22.83
CA ASP A 253 -15.33 8.12 -24.28
C ASP A 253 -14.69 6.85 -24.86
N PRO A 254 -15.44 5.73 -24.92
CA PRO A 254 -14.96 4.47 -25.46
C PRO A 254 -14.54 4.52 -26.94
N LEU A 255 -14.91 5.59 -27.66
CA LEU A 255 -14.57 5.80 -29.07
C LEU A 255 -13.40 6.78 -29.26
N ASN A 256 -12.70 7.14 -28.19
CA ASN A 256 -11.55 8.02 -28.25
C ASN A 256 -10.36 7.36 -28.96
N GLY A 257 -10.20 7.64 -30.25
CA GLY A 257 -9.14 7.05 -31.08
C GLY A 257 -7.73 7.33 -30.58
N ASP A 258 -7.46 8.53 -30.05
CA ASP A 258 -6.14 8.89 -29.53
C ASP A 258 -5.77 8.02 -28.31
N ALA A 259 -6.69 7.87 -27.35
CA ALA A 259 -6.46 7.05 -26.16
C ALA A 259 -6.24 5.58 -26.50
N VAL A 260 -7.02 5.01 -27.43
CA VAL A 260 -6.85 3.61 -27.89
C VAL A 260 -5.45 3.41 -28.49
N ASN A 261 -5.03 4.28 -29.41
CA ASN A 261 -3.76 4.14 -30.11
C ASN A 261 -2.56 4.37 -29.21
N LEU A 262 -2.60 5.43 -28.39
CA LEU A 262 -1.52 5.77 -27.48
C LEU A 262 -1.38 4.72 -26.36
N LYS A 263 -2.48 4.14 -25.89
CA LYS A 263 -2.45 3.00 -24.97
C LYS A 263 -1.79 1.77 -25.59
N ALA A 264 -2.17 1.39 -26.81
CA ALA A 264 -1.57 0.25 -27.52
C ALA A 264 -0.06 0.46 -27.75
N GLN A 265 0.34 1.67 -28.13
CA GLN A 265 1.75 2.01 -28.31
C GLN A 265 2.53 1.95 -26.98
N LEU A 266 2.00 2.54 -25.91
CA LEU A 266 2.64 2.49 -24.59
C LEU A 266 2.78 1.05 -24.05
N LEU A 267 1.74 0.22 -24.20
CA LEU A 267 1.81 -1.20 -23.85
C LEU A 267 2.91 -1.93 -24.62
N THR A 268 3.08 -1.60 -25.90
CA THR A 268 4.14 -2.16 -26.74
C THR A 268 5.53 -1.70 -26.29
N ASP A 269 5.70 -0.42 -25.96
CA ASP A 269 6.95 0.16 -25.45
C ASP A 269 7.34 -0.38 -24.06
N MET A 270 6.35 -0.88 -23.30
CA MET A 270 6.56 -1.58 -22.02
C MET A 270 6.89 -3.07 -22.19
N GLY A 271 6.97 -3.58 -23.42
CA GLY A 271 7.22 -5.01 -23.68
C GLY A 271 5.97 -5.89 -23.60
N CYS A 272 4.78 -5.30 -23.46
CA CYS A 272 3.50 -6.01 -23.37
C CYS A 272 2.76 -6.05 -24.71
N ALA A 273 3.46 -6.47 -25.77
CA ALA A 273 2.94 -6.41 -27.15
C ALA A 273 1.65 -7.25 -27.36
N SER A 274 1.41 -8.28 -26.53
CA SER A 274 0.17 -9.07 -26.55
C SER A 274 -1.04 -8.31 -26.01
N LEU A 275 -0.87 -7.47 -24.97
CA LEU A 275 -1.94 -6.59 -24.46
C LEU A 275 -2.25 -5.48 -25.45
N ALA A 276 -1.22 -4.96 -26.11
CA ALA A 276 -1.40 -3.99 -27.18
C ALA A 276 -2.18 -4.59 -28.36
N LEU A 277 -1.97 -5.88 -28.66
CA LEU A 277 -2.78 -6.61 -29.64
C LEU A 277 -4.24 -6.77 -29.18
N GLY A 278 -4.48 -7.06 -27.91
CA GLY A 278 -5.85 -7.08 -27.35
C GLY A 278 -6.58 -5.74 -27.48
N VAL A 279 -5.86 -4.61 -27.34
CA VAL A 279 -6.43 -3.27 -27.61
C VAL A 279 -6.78 -3.12 -29.10
N ILE A 280 -5.92 -3.60 -30.00
CA ILE A 280 -6.17 -3.59 -31.46
C ILE A 280 -7.39 -4.43 -31.83
N GLU A 281 -7.56 -5.59 -31.22
CA GLU A 281 -8.68 -6.51 -31.47
C GLU A 281 -10.00 -5.99 -30.90
N LYS A 282 -9.95 -5.31 -29.76
CA LYS A 282 -11.13 -4.70 -29.13
C LYS A 282 -11.62 -3.47 -29.89
N TYR A 283 -10.71 -2.68 -30.48
CA TYR A 283 -11.04 -1.41 -31.16
C TYR A 283 -10.50 -1.35 -32.61
N PRO A 284 -10.79 -2.34 -33.47
CA PRO A 284 -10.12 -2.49 -34.76
C PRO A 284 -10.38 -1.32 -35.71
N ALA A 285 -11.57 -0.70 -35.61
CA ALA A 285 -11.98 0.44 -36.42
C ALA A 285 -11.30 1.77 -36.03
N LEU A 286 -10.71 1.85 -34.83
CA LEU A 286 -10.08 3.07 -34.31
C LEU A 286 -8.54 3.03 -34.44
N MET A 287 -7.97 1.91 -34.89
CA MET A 287 -6.52 1.71 -34.92
C MET A 287 -5.84 2.44 -36.08
N TRP A 288 -4.78 3.17 -35.76
CA TRP A 288 -3.86 3.72 -36.73
C TRP A 288 -2.99 2.63 -37.35
N PRO A 289 -2.83 2.61 -38.68
CA PRO A 289 -2.07 1.57 -39.37
C PRO A 289 -0.63 1.40 -38.87
N HIS A 290 0.04 2.49 -38.51
CA HIS A 290 1.42 2.46 -38.03
C HIS A 290 1.54 1.89 -36.60
N VAL A 291 0.59 2.19 -35.70
CA VAL A 291 0.57 1.59 -34.36
C VAL A 291 0.33 0.09 -34.46
N ARG A 292 -0.67 -0.34 -35.25
CA ARG A 292 -0.93 -1.75 -35.53
C ARG A 292 0.33 -2.48 -36.01
N HIS A 293 1.00 -1.93 -37.02
CA HIS A 293 2.23 -2.51 -37.55
C HIS A 293 3.35 -2.58 -36.51
N TYR A 294 3.51 -1.55 -35.68
CA TYR A 294 4.49 -1.53 -34.59
C TYR A 294 4.23 -2.64 -33.57
N VAL A 295 2.98 -2.80 -33.13
CA VAL A 295 2.57 -3.88 -32.21
C VAL A 295 2.81 -5.25 -32.83
N GLU A 296 2.38 -5.46 -34.07
CA GLU A 296 2.53 -6.73 -34.79
C GLU A 296 4.01 -7.10 -35.00
N THR A 297 4.88 -6.12 -35.26
CA THR A 297 6.33 -6.33 -35.44
C THR A 297 6.99 -6.72 -34.12
N ARG A 298 6.70 -6.02 -33.02
CA ARG A 298 7.23 -6.36 -31.68
C ARG A 298 6.71 -7.71 -31.19
N MET A 299 5.48 -8.06 -31.52
CA MET A 299 4.92 -9.41 -31.32
C MET A 299 5.69 -10.48 -32.11
N ALA A 300 6.09 -10.20 -33.35
CA ALA A 300 6.86 -11.13 -34.17
C ALA A 300 8.30 -11.31 -33.63
N GLU A 301 8.95 -10.22 -33.20
CA GLU A 301 10.28 -10.25 -32.56
C GLU A 301 10.28 -11.10 -31.29
N ALA A 302 9.29 -10.92 -30.42
CA ALA A 302 9.09 -11.73 -29.20
C ALA A 302 8.82 -13.22 -29.49
N ARG A 303 8.34 -13.56 -30.69
CA ARG A 303 8.17 -14.96 -31.15
C ARG A 303 9.45 -15.56 -31.74
N THR A 304 10.37 -14.75 -32.26
CA THR A 304 11.63 -15.21 -32.87
C THR A 304 12.78 -15.42 -31.89
N ASP A 305 12.74 -14.84 -30.69
CA ASP A 305 13.73 -15.09 -29.63
C ASP A 305 13.57 -16.46 -28.91
N TRP A 306 12.66 -17.31 -29.40
CA TRP A 306 12.47 -18.67 -28.93
C TRP A 306 13.48 -19.64 -29.57
N ASN A 307 14.71 -19.62 -29.07
CA ASN A 307 15.63 -20.75 -29.12
C ASN A 307 15.87 -21.23 -27.68
N GLU A 308 15.57 -22.50 -27.42
CA GLU A 308 15.61 -23.17 -26.09
C GLU A 308 16.99 -23.18 -25.40
N ASP A 309 18.05 -22.68 -26.04
CA ASP A 309 19.43 -22.81 -25.54
C ASP A 309 20.05 -21.54 -24.93
N ALA A 310 19.37 -20.38 -24.92
CA ALA A 310 19.98 -19.10 -24.50
C ALA A 310 19.67 -18.64 -23.06
N LEU A 311 18.86 -19.39 -22.29
CA LEU A 311 18.51 -19.03 -20.91
C LEU A 311 19.44 -19.64 -19.83
N THR A 312 20.64 -20.06 -20.21
CA THR A 312 21.71 -20.31 -19.22
C THR A 312 22.72 -19.18 -19.25
N ASN A 313 22.90 -18.57 -18.08
CA ASN A 313 23.82 -17.49 -17.74
C ASN A 313 23.42 -16.07 -18.14
N ARG A 314 22.82 -15.36 -17.17
CA ARG A 314 23.42 -14.16 -16.57
C ARG A 314 22.81 -13.85 -15.20
N ALA A 315 23.59 -14.19 -14.17
CA ALA A 315 23.83 -13.58 -12.84
C ALA A 315 22.78 -12.61 -12.26
N SER A 316 22.46 -12.58 -10.96
CA SER A 316 22.91 -13.32 -9.77
C SER A 316 22.15 -12.74 -8.56
N GLY A 317 21.71 -13.61 -7.64
CA GLY A 317 21.60 -13.26 -6.21
C GLY A 317 20.23 -13.35 -5.57
N VAL A 318 19.61 -14.54 -5.47
CA VAL A 318 18.64 -14.91 -4.42
C VAL A 318 18.70 -16.44 -4.19
N GLU A 319 18.50 -16.88 -2.95
CA GLU A 319 18.56 -18.28 -2.45
C GLU A 319 17.71 -19.29 -3.26
N PRO A 320 18.17 -20.55 -3.46
CA PRO A 320 17.46 -21.64 -4.16
C PRO A 320 16.09 -22.06 -3.57
N ASP A 321 15.72 -21.54 -2.40
CA ASP A 321 14.58 -22.00 -1.59
C ASP A 321 13.36 -21.05 -1.65
N GLN A 322 13.27 -20.13 -2.60
CA GLN A 322 12.13 -19.21 -2.73
C GLN A 322 11.16 -19.63 -3.85
N LEU A 323 9.89 -19.88 -3.47
CA LEU A 323 8.76 -20.18 -4.36
C LEU A 323 7.67 -19.13 -4.17
N LEU A 324 7.26 -18.49 -5.26
CA LEU A 324 6.09 -17.64 -5.29
C LEU A 324 4.83 -18.50 -5.52
N ALA A 325 4.12 -18.83 -4.44
CA ALA A 325 2.85 -19.56 -4.55
C ALA A 325 1.67 -18.60 -4.52
N LEU A 326 0.87 -18.56 -5.60
CA LEU A 326 -0.27 -17.65 -5.77
C LEU A 326 -1.58 -18.42 -5.71
N CYS A 327 -2.55 -17.85 -4.98
CA CYS A 327 -3.91 -18.37 -4.87
C CYS A 327 -4.88 -17.40 -5.54
N TYR A 328 -5.58 -17.90 -6.55
CA TYR A 328 -6.71 -17.25 -7.21
C TYR A 328 -8.01 -17.96 -6.81
N TYR A 329 -9.14 -17.29 -7.02
CA TYR A 329 -10.47 -17.82 -6.76
C TYR A 329 -11.29 -17.79 -8.06
N ASP A 330 -12.25 -16.89 -8.19
CA ASP A 330 -13.08 -16.77 -9.39
C ASP A 330 -12.40 -15.91 -10.47
N VAL A 331 -12.51 -16.31 -11.74
CA VAL A 331 -11.92 -15.61 -12.87
C VAL A 331 -12.94 -15.41 -13.97
N THR A 332 -13.26 -14.15 -14.28
CA THR A 332 -14.36 -13.80 -15.21
C THR A 332 -13.94 -12.73 -16.24
N ASP A 333 -14.75 -12.52 -17.27
CA ASP A 333 -14.50 -11.49 -18.30
C ASP A 333 -14.91 -10.07 -17.87
N LEU A 334 -15.71 -9.95 -16.80
CA LEU A 334 -16.28 -8.68 -16.35
C LEU A 334 -15.71 -8.28 -14.99
N THR A 335 -15.56 -6.99 -14.75
CA THR A 335 -15.26 -6.46 -13.43
C THR A 335 -16.49 -6.61 -12.53
N VAL A 336 -16.59 -7.75 -11.85
CA VAL A 336 -17.56 -7.96 -10.77
C VAL A 336 -16.92 -7.49 -9.48
N ALA A 337 -17.60 -6.61 -8.73
CA ALA A 337 -17.13 -6.12 -7.45
C ALA A 337 -17.20 -7.23 -6.38
N SER A 338 -16.20 -8.11 -6.38
CA SER A 338 -15.98 -9.14 -5.37
C SER A 338 -14.50 -9.18 -4.99
N PRO A 339 -14.15 -9.25 -3.69
CA PRO A 339 -12.75 -9.36 -3.25
C PRO A 339 -12.01 -10.59 -3.78
N THR A 340 -12.73 -11.64 -4.18
CA THR A 340 -12.16 -12.91 -4.66
C THR A 340 -12.26 -13.07 -6.17
N THR A 341 -12.72 -12.06 -6.92
CA THR A 341 -12.76 -12.14 -8.38
C THR A 341 -11.53 -11.47 -8.99
N THR A 342 -10.94 -12.12 -9.99
CA THR A 342 -9.90 -11.54 -10.86
C THR A 342 -10.41 -11.56 -12.31
N THR A 343 -10.14 -10.53 -13.10
CA THR A 343 -10.52 -10.59 -14.52
C THR A 343 -9.57 -11.47 -15.31
N ALA A 344 -10.07 -12.17 -16.33
CA ALA A 344 -9.24 -12.96 -17.25
C ALA A 344 -8.12 -12.10 -17.89
N THR A 345 -8.41 -10.83 -18.14
CA THR A 345 -7.43 -9.86 -18.63
C THR A 345 -6.32 -9.61 -17.62
N HIS A 346 -6.64 -9.31 -16.35
CA HIS A 346 -5.61 -9.11 -15.34
C HIS A 346 -4.82 -10.38 -15.05
N LEU A 347 -5.46 -11.56 -14.99
CA LEU A 347 -4.73 -12.83 -14.84
C LEU A 347 -3.70 -13.02 -15.96
N LEU A 348 -4.08 -12.74 -17.21
CA LEU A 348 -3.17 -12.82 -18.35
C LEU A 348 -2.00 -11.83 -18.23
N GLN A 349 -2.26 -10.59 -17.82
CA GLN A 349 -1.21 -9.59 -17.57
C GLN A 349 -0.21 -10.06 -16.50
N GLN A 350 -0.73 -10.65 -15.44
CA GLN A 350 0.06 -11.15 -14.31
C GLN A 350 0.95 -12.33 -14.74
N ILE A 351 0.39 -13.28 -15.51
CA ILE A 351 1.14 -14.40 -16.09
C ILE A 351 2.24 -13.89 -17.02
N GLU A 352 1.93 -12.96 -17.94
CA GLU A 352 2.94 -12.44 -18.87
C GLU A 352 4.04 -11.65 -18.18
N TYR A 353 3.70 -10.88 -17.13
CA TYR A 353 4.71 -10.25 -16.30
C TYR A 353 5.66 -11.28 -15.69
N LEU A 354 5.14 -12.32 -15.05
CA LEU A 354 5.95 -13.37 -14.43
C LEU A 354 6.87 -14.03 -15.48
N ARG A 355 6.34 -14.41 -16.64
CA ARG A 355 7.11 -15.03 -17.74
C ARG A 355 8.24 -14.13 -18.24
N THR A 356 7.94 -12.85 -18.49
CA THR A 356 8.92 -11.89 -19.03
C THR A 356 9.96 -11.44 -18.01
N HIS A 357 9.75 -11.70 -16.72
CA HIS A 357 10.64 -11.31 -15.63
C HIS A 357 11.37 -12.50 -14.99
N GLY A 358 11.51 -13.60 -15.74
CA GLY A 358 12.36 -14.73 -15.35
C GLY A 358 11.78 -15.64 -14.26
N TYR A 359 10.46 -15.66 -14.09
CA TYR A 359 9.78 -16.63 -13.23
C TYR A 359 9.47 -17.92 -13.98
N HIS A 360 9.54 -19.05 -13.27
CA HIS A 360 9.36 -20.39 -13.83
C HIS A 360 8.17 -21.10 -13.20
N PHE A 361 7.13 -21.40 -13.97
CA PHE A 361 5.95 -22.09 -13.46
C PHE A 361 6.25 -23.57 -13.15
N VAL A 362 5.92 -24.01 -11.94
CA VAL A 362 6.21 -25.36 -11.42
C VAL A 362 4.93 -26.09 -11.03
N SER A 363 4.94 -27.41 -11.22
CA SER A 363 3.82 -28.26 -10.86
C SER A 363 3.78 -28.61 -9.37
N ALA A 364 2.63 -29.02 -8.86
CA ALA A 364 2.48 -29.53 -7.48
C ALA A 364 3.42 -30.72 -7.19
N ALA A 365 3.67 -31.57 -8.20
CA ALA A 365 4.56 -32.71 -8.08
C ALA A 365 6.03 -32.29 -7.93
N GLU A 366 6.46 -31.26 -8.66
CA GLU A 366 7.81 -30.70 -8.54
C GLU A 366 8.01 -30.03 -7.19
N VAL A 367 7.02 -29.28 -6.72
CA VAL A 367 7.04 -28.67 -5.38
C VAL A 367 7.10 -29.74 -4.28
N ALA A 368 6.31 -30.81 -4.38
CA ALA A 368 6.38 -31.93 -3.43
C ALA A 368 7.72 -32.69 -3.49
N ALA A 369 8.31 -32.85 -4.68
CA ALA A 369 9.64 -33.45 -4.84
C ALA A 369 10.73 -32.57 -4.21
N ALA A 370 10.63 -31.24 -4.36
CA ALA A 370 11.56 -30.30 -3.75
C ALA A 370 11.48 -30.26 -2.23
N ARG A 371 10.27 -30.21 -1.68
CA ARG A 371 10.06 -30.27 -0.22
C ARG A 371 10.56 -31.56 0.41
N SER A 372 10.62 -32.65 -0.35
CA SER A 372 11.19 -33.94 0.11
C SER A 372 12.68 -34.12 -0.21
N GLY A 373 13.37 -33.08 -0.69
CA GLY A 373 14.80 -33.11 -1.01
C GLY A 373 15.16 -33.95 -2.23
N LYS A 374 14.18 -34.35 -3.05
CA LYS A 374 14.39 -35.23 -4.21
C LYS A 374 14.81 -34.48 -5.48
N ARG A 375 14.48 -33.19 -5.60
CA ARG A 375 14.80 -32.35 -6.77
C ARG A 375 14.79 -30.86 -6.38
N ALA A 376 15.75 -30.06 -6.80
CA ALA A 376 15.69 -28.61 -6.60
C ALA A 376 14.64 -27.96 -7.51
N LEU A 377 13.98 -26.89 -7.04
CA LEU A 377 13.15 -26.05 -7.89
C LEU A 377 14.02 -25.16 -8.79
N PRO A 378 13.51 -24.72 -9.95
CA PRO A 378 14.13 -23.63 -10.69
C PRO A 378 14.16 -22.35 -9.84
N GLU A 379 15.14 -21.48 -10.10
CA GLU A 379 15.14 -20.12 -9.55
C GLU A 379 13.82 -19.42 -9.90
N ASN A 380 13.31 -18.54 -9.01
CA ASN A 380 12.05 -17.82 -9.21
C ASN A 380 10.85 -18.74 -9.55
N GLY A 381 10.77 -19.91 -8.91
CA GLY A 381 9.66 -20.83 -9.09
C GLY A 381 8.30 -20.16 -8.78
N VAL A 382 7.27 -20.48 -9.56
CA VAL A 382 5.88 -20.02 -9.34
C VAL A 382 4.93 -21.19 -9.32
N LEU A 383 4.12 -21.30 -8.26
CA LEU A 383 3.02 -22.24 -8.17
C LEU A 383 1.69 -21.49 -8.31
N LEU A 384 0.89 -21.84 -9.32
CA LEU A 384 -0.47 -21.32 -9.46
C LEU A 384 -1.50 -22.27 -8.88
N SER A 385 -2.47 -21.72 -8.16
CA SER A 385 -3.60 -22.46 -7.61
C SER A 385 -4.90 -21.66 -7.72
N PHE A 386 -6.00 -22.36 -7.97
CA PHE A 386 -7.35 -21.82 -8.09
C PHE A 386 -8.28 -22.56 -7.13
N ASP A 387 -8.88 -21.85 -6.18
CA ASP A 387 -9.67 -22.46 -5.10
C ASP A 387 -11.18 -22.46 -5.40
N HIS A 388 -11.91 -23.31 -4.65
CA HIS A 388 -13.37 -23.47 -4.63
C HIS A 388 -14.02 -24.11 -5.86
N GLY A 389 -13.30 -24.20 -6.99
CA GLY A 389 -13.78 -24.93 -8.15
C GLY A 389 -14.84 -24.20 -8.98
N TYR A 390 -14.71 -22.87 -9.11
CA TYR A 390 -15.59 -22.05 -9.95
C TYR A 390 -15.68 -22.56 -11.40
N ALA A 391 -16.89 -22.58 -11.95
CA ALA A 391 -17.15 -23.06 -13.33
C ALA A 391 -16.45 -22.21 -14.40
N ALA A 392 -16.28 -20.92 -14.11
CA ALA A 392 -15.66 -19.93 -14.99
C ALA A 392 -14.20 -20.30 -15.34
N LEU A 393 -13.50 -21.03 -14.46
CA LEU A 393 -12.14 -21.51 -14.68
C LEU A 393 -12.00 -22.29 -15.99
N VAL A 394 -12.94 -23.18 -16.30
CA VAL A 394 -12.92 -24.00 -17.52
C VAL A 394 -13.00 -23.12 -18.77
N GLN A 395 -13.71 -22.01 -18.71
CA GLN A 395 -13.95 -21.12 -19.84
C GLN A 395 -12.84 -20.09 -20.02
N HIS A 396 -12.35 -19.50 -18.93
CA HIS A 396 -11.44 -18.34 -18.99
C HIS A 396 -10.00 -18.67 -18.61
N VAL A 397 -9.76 -19.66 -17.74
CA VAL A 397 -8.42 -19.96 -17.21
C VAL A 397 -7.76 -21.11 -17.96
N LEU A 398 -8.47 -22.22 -18.17
CA LEU A 398 -7.92 -23.40 -18.81
C LEU A 398 -7.28 -23.10 -20.19
N PRO A 399 -7.91 -22.31 -21.09
CA PRO A 399 -7.29 -21.95 -22.36
C PRO A 399 -5.97 -21.17 -22.21
N ILE A 400 -5.85 -20.31 -21.19
CA ILE A 400 -4.62 -19.56 -20.90
C ILE A 400 -3.53 -20.53 -20.43
N LEU A 401 -3.85 -21.45 -19.51
CA LEU A 401 -2.91 -22.45 -19.02
C LEU A 401 -2.43 -23.36 -20.16
N GLU A 402 -3.32 -23.77 -21.07
CA GLU A 402 -2.97 -24.57 -22.24
C GLU A 402 -2.04 -23.82 -23.20
N LEU A 403 -2.35 -22.55 -23.50
CA LEU A 403 -1.59 -21.69 -24.41
C LEU A 403 -0.13 -21.52 -23.94
N TYR A 404 0.07 -21.35 -22.62
CA TYR A 404 1.39 -21.11 -22.04
C TYR A 404 2.04 -22.36 -21.42
N HIS A 405 1.37 -23.51 -21.51
CA HIS A 405 1.80 -24.77 -20.88
C HIS A 405 2.09 -24.64 -19.38
N ILE A 406 1.24 -23.89 -18.68
CA ILE A 406 1.41 -23.59 -17.25
C ILE A 406 0.72 -24.67 -16.41
N PRO A 407 1.44 -25.40 -15.54
CA PRO A 407 0.81 -26.29 -14.58
C PRO A 407 0.09 -25.50 -13.48
N ALA A 408 -1.06 -26.00 -13.03
CA ALA A 408 -1.84 -25.37 -11.96
C ALA A 408 -2.53 -26.39 -11.05
N ILE A 409 -2.79 -25.96 -9.82
CA ILE A 409 -3.64 -26.68 -8.87
C ILE A 409 -5.06 -26.13 -8.99
N VAL A 410 -6.05 -27.02 -9.07
CA VAL A 410 -7.47 -26.65 -9.00
C VAL A 410 -8.06 -27.34 -7.78
N SER A 411 -8.33 -26.57 -6.74
CA SER A 411 -8.87 -27.06 -5.48
C SER A 411 -10.39 -27.10 -5.56
N LEU A 412 -10.97 -28.20 -5.10
CA LEU A 412 -12.40 -28.48 -5.22
C LEU A 412 -12.96 -28.84 -3.85
N CYS A 413 -14.11 -28.26 -3.52
CA CYS A 413 -14.95 -28.72 -2.41
C CYS A 413 -16.01 -29.71 -2.94
N PRO A 414 -15.83 -31.04 -2.73
CA PRO A 414 -16.73 -32.04 -3.32
C PRO A 414 -18.18 -31.91 -2.86
N ALA A 415 -18.40 -31.53 -1.60
CA ALA A 415 -19.73 -31.40 -1.04
C ALA A 415 -20.51 -30.23 -1.67
N TRP A 416 -19.84 -29.10 -1.94
CA TRP A 416 -20.47 -27.97 -2.63
C TRP A 416 -20.89 -28.30 -4.06
N ILE A 417 -20.08 -29.11 -4.76
CA ILE A 417 -20.41 -29.58 -6.11
C ILE A 417 -21.56 -30.60 -6.08
N GLU A 418 -21.60 -31.45 -5.07
CA GLU A 418 -22.58 -32.53 -4.93
C GLU A 418 -23.96 -32.04 -4.43
N HIS A 419 -23.96 -31.13 -3.45
CA HIS A 419 -25.16 -30.77 -2.69
C HIS A 419 -25.59 -29.30 -2.88
N GLY A 420 -24.75 -28.49 -3.52
CA GLY A 420 -24.97 -27.07 -3.72
C GLY A 420 -23.99 -26.22 -2.93
N ALA A 421 -23.53 -25.14 -3.55
CA ALA A 421 -22.58 -24.21 -2.97
C ALA A 421 -23.27 -23.24 -1.99
N PRO A 422 -22.56 -22.78 -0.94
CA PRO A 422 -22.98 -21.63 -0.14
C PRO A 422 -23.40 -20.41 -0.99
N VAL A 423 -24.47 -19.73 -0.57
CA VAL A 423 -25.07 -18.60 -1.31
C VAL A 423 -24.10 -17.42 -1.46
N ASP A 424 -23.22 -17.24 -0.47
CA ASP A 424 -22.22 -16.18 -0.39
C ASP A 424 -21.03 -16.35 -1.35
N LEU A 425 -20.82 -17.54 -1.95
CA LEU A 425 -19.82 -17.73 -3.01
C LEU A 425 -20.14 -16.94 -4.28
N GLY A 426 -21.42 -16.59 -4.52
CA GLY A 426 -21.85 -15.64 -5.54
C GLY A 426 -21.69 -16.07 -7.01
N ALA A 427 -21.05 -17.21 -7.29
CA ALA A 427 -20.80 -17.72 -8.65
C ALA A 427 -20.95 -19.25 -8.73
N PRO A 428 -21.32 -19.80 -9.91
CA PRO A 428 -21.52 -21.23 -10.08
C PRO A 428 -20.21 -22.02 -10.00
N LEU A 429 -20.27 -23.18 -9.36
CA LEU A 429 -19.16 -24.15 -9.32
C LEU A 429 -19.23 -25.11 -10.50
N MET A 430 -18.11 -25.75 -10.82
CA MET A 430 -18.01 -26.77 -11.87
C MET A 430 -18.96 -27.95 -11.61
N SER A 431 -19.47 -28.55 -12.69
CA SER A 431 -20.15 -29.84 -12.63
C SER A 431 -19.16 -31.00 -12.51
N TRP A 432 -19.62 -32.17 -12.02
CA TRP A 432 -18.81 -33.39 -11.99
C TRP A 432 -18.28 -33.81 -13.37
N GLU A 433 -19.00 -33.49 -14.44
CA GLU A 433 -18.54 -33.73 -15.81
C GLU A 433 -17.32 -32.86 -16.14
N GLN A 434 -17.37 -31.56 -15.80
CA GLN A 434 -16.24 -30.65 -15.98
C GLN A 434 -15.04 -31.06 -15.13
N VAL A 435 -15.26 -31.43 -13.86
CA VAL A 435 -14.20 -31.93 -12.97
C VAL A 435 -13.54 -33.18 -13.53
N SER A 436 -14.33 -34.14 -14.05
CA SER A 436 -13.79 -35.37 -14.65
C SER A 436 -12.92 -35.09 -15.87
N ARG A 437 -13.24 -34.06 -16.65
CA ARG A 437 -12.39 -33.60 -17.78
C ARG A 437 -11.07 -33.01 -17.27
N LEU A 438 -11.10 -32.21 -16.21
CA LEU A 438 -9.89 -31.64 -15.61
C LEU A 438 -8.98 -32.71 -14.98
N ALA A 439 -9.55 -33.76 -14.40
CA ALA A 439 -8.79 -34.83 -13.75
C ALA A 439 -7.83 -35.57 -14.70
N GLY A 440 -8.20 -35.70 -15.97
CA GLY A 440 -7.37 -36.30 -17.01
C GLY A 440 -6.41 -35.31 -17.68
N HIS A 441 -6.46 -34.02 -17.31
CA HIS A 441 -5.72 -32.98 -18.00
C HIS A 441 -4.28 -32.86 -17.49
N ARG A 442 -3.29 -32.91 -18.40
CA ARG A 442 -1.86 -32.97 -18.07
C ARG A 442 -1.31 -31.78 -17.27
N LEU A 443 -1.95 -30.62 -17.37
CA LEU A 443 -1.52 -29.39 -16.68
C LEU A 443 -2.21 -29.21 -15.32
N ILE A 444 -3.25 -29.99 -15.00
CA ILE A 444 -4.08 -29.74 -13.83
C ILE A 444 -3.81 -30.79 -12.76
N THR A 445 -3.51 -30.34 -11.55
CA THR A 445 -3.52 -31.17 -10.35
C THR A 445 -4.77 -30.84 -9.55
N LEU A 446 -5.61 -31.84 -9.27
CA LEU A 446 -6.79 -31.63 -8.42
C LEU A 446 -6.39 -31.57 -6.94
N GLY A 447 -6.80 -30.50 -6.28
CA GLY A 447 -6.73 -30.31 -4.84
C GLY A 447 -8.07 -30.60 -4.16
N LEU A 448 -8.01 -30.97 -2.88
CA LEU A 448 -9.18 -31.18 -2.04
C LEU A 448 -9.36 -30.01 -1.07
N GLU A 449 -10.58 -29.51 -0.99
CA GLU A 449 -11.09 -28.69 0.11
C GLU A 449 -12.21 -29.47 0.81
N ALA A 450 -12.30 -29.39 2.13
CA ALA A 450 -13.31 -30.10 2.91
C ALA A 450 -14.31 -29.12 3.52
N GLU A 451 -15.58 -29.22 3.13
CA GLU A 451 -16.67 -28.32 3.58
C GLU A 451 -16.69 -28.12 5.10
N GLY A 452 -16.64 -29.21 5.88
CA GLY A 452 -16.67 -29.13 7.35
C GLY A 452 -15.45 -28.43 7.99
N LEU A 453 -14.44 -28.03 7.21
CA LEU A 453 -13.32 -27.21 7.69
C LEU A 453 -13.50 -25.71 7.41
N PHE A 454 -14.47 -25.32 6.56
CA PHE A 454 -14.89 -23.92 6.38
C PHE A 454 -15.78 -23.43 7.53
N GLU A 455 -16.38 -24.36 8.27
CA GLU A 455 -17.31 -24.03 9.34
C GLU A 455 -16.62 -23.34 10.52
N LEU A 456 -17.33 -22.35 11.06
CA LEU A 456 -17.01 -21.72 12.33
C LEU A 456 -17.71 -22.50 13.44
N VAL A 457 -16.92 -23.05 14.36
CA VAL A 457 -17.42 -23.83 15.51
C VAL A 457 -17.29 -23.02 16.80
N CYS A 458 -18.19 -23.26 17.75
CA CYS A 458 -18.16 -22.64 19.06
C CYS A 458 -16.83 -22.94 19.77
N SER A 459 -16.06 -21.90 20.14
CA SER A 459 -14.72 -22.04 20.71
C SER A 459 -14.67 -21.93 22.22
N ASN A 460 -15.72 -21.43 22.87
CA ASN A 460 -15.73 -21.16 24.31
C ASN A 460 -17.16 -20.97 24.89
N PRO A 461 -17.33 -20.91 26.22
CA PRO A 461 -18.63 -20.69 26.87
C PRO A 461 -19.36 -19.40 26.52
N GLN A 462 -18.65 -18.39 26.02
CA GLN A 462 -19.21 -17.11 25.64
C GLN A 462 -19.87 -17.17 24.25
N GLY A 463 -19.65 -18.24 23.49
CA GLY A 463 -20.21 -18.45 22.16
C GLY A 463 -19.41 -17.79 21.05
N ASP A 464 -18.14 -17.44 21.29
CA ASP A 464 -17.27 -17.06 20.18
C ASP A 464 -17.04 -18.25 19.26
N THR A 465 -16.65 -17.95 18.03
CA THR A 465 -16.40 -18.98 17.03
C THR A 465 -14.97 -18.94 16.51
N GLY A 466 -14.50 -20.09 16.03
CA GLY A 466 -13.20 -20.25 15.39
C GLY A 466 -13.26 -21.32 14.30
N TYR A 467 -12.26 -21.35 13.43
CA TYR A 467 -12.21 -22.30 12.32
C TYR A 467 -12.12 -23.74 12.84
N ALA A 468 -12.97 -24.62 12.29
CA ALA A 468 -13.09 -26.02 12.73
C ALA A 468 -11.75 -26.79 12.72
N ALA A 469 -10.82 -26.46 11.82
CA ALA A 469 -9.50 -27.08 11.73
C ALA A 469 -8.55 -26.74 12.91
N LEU A 470 -8.81 -25.65 13.64
CA LEU A 470 -7.95 -25.10 14.69
C LEU A 470 -8.56 -25.18 16.09
N THR A 471 -9.89 -25.19 16.16
CA THR A 471 -10.65 -24.96 17.39
C THR A 471 -11.14 -26.28 17.96
N ARG A 472 -10.96 -26.46 19.27
CA ARG A 472 -11.69 -27.45 20.06
C ARG A 472 -13.10 -26.97 20.29
N ILE A 473 -14.07 -27.80 19.94
CA ILE A 473 -15.49 -27.42 20.07
C ILE A 473 -15.86 -27.30 21.55
N TYR A 474 -16.46 -26.19 21.94
CA TYR A 474 -17.16 -26.09 23.22
C TYR A 474 -18.63 -26.47 23.04
N ASP A 475 -19.06 -27.53 23.73
CA ASP A 475 -20.45 -27.95 23.75
C ASP A 475 -21.20 -27.29 24.92
N GLY A 476 -22.07 -26.34 24.57
CA GLY A 476 -22.90 -25.63 25.54
C GLY A 476 -23.95 -26.49 26.25
N ALA A 477 -24.33 -27.65 25.70
CA ALA A 477 -25.28 -28.57 26.32
C ALA A 477 -24.64 -29.37 27.46
N THR A 478 -23.39 -29.81 27.27
CA THR A 478 -22.64 -30.58 28.28
C THR A 478 -21.73 -29.72 29.16
N GLY A 479 -21.44 -28.48 28.73
CA GLY A 479 -20.51 -27.58 29.40
C GLY A 479 -19.05 -28.04 29.30
N ARG A 480 -18.70 -28.76 28.24
CA ARG A 480 -17.38 -29.39 28.08
C ARG A 480 -16.74 -29.04 26.75
N TYR A 481 -15.42 -28.96 26.77
CA TYR A 481 -14.60 -28.90 25.57
C TYR A 481 -14.41 -30.29 24.98
N GLU A 482 -14.37 -30.34 23.65
CA GLU A 482 -13.80 -31.43 22.87
C GLU A 482 -12.36 -31.72 23.35
N ASP A 483 -12.03 -32.99 23.57
CA ASP A 483 -10.66 -33.39 23.87
C ASP A 483 -9.82 -33.60 22.60
N GLU A 484 -8.51 -33.82 22.75
CA GLU A 484 -7.62 -33.97 21.59
C GLU A 484 -7.99 -35.17 20.71
N THR A 485 -8.44 -36.27 21.31
CA THR A 485 -8.81 -37.49 20.57
C THR A 485 -10.04 -37.24 19.71
N ALA A 486 -11.09 -36.66 20.29
CA ALA A 486 -12.31 -36.30 19.58
C ALA A 486 -12.03 -35.28 18.46
N GLN A 487 -11.16 -34.30 18.71
CA GLN A 487 -10.73 -33.32 17.69
C GLN A 487 -10.03 -34.01 16.52
N ARG A 488 -9.09 -34.93 16.78
CA ARG A 488 -8.42 -35.72 15.72
C ARG A 488 -9.42 -36.54 14.92
N GLU A 489 -10.30 -37.26 15.60
CA GLU A 489 -11.33 -38.10 14.96
C GLU A 489 -12.26 -37.26 14.07
N ARG A 490 -12.70 -36.08 14.53
CA ARG A 490 -13.52 -35.14 13.76
C ARG A 490 -12.80 -34.68 12.50
N ILE A 491 -11.56 -34.19 12.62
CA ILE A 491 -10.77 -33.71 11.48
C ILE A 491 -10.53 -34.85 10.49
N GLN A 492 -10.12 -36.03 10.98
CA GLN A 492 -9.88 -37.21 10.16
C GLN A 492 -11.15 -37.66 9.43
N ALA A 493 -12.29 -37.68 10.10
CA ALA A 493 -13.58 -38.06 9.52
C ALA A 493 -14.00 -37.07 8.41
N THR A 494 -13.90 -35.76 8.67
CA THR A 494 -14.19 -34.71 7.70
C THR A 494 -13.35 -34.85 6.44
N LEU A 495 -12.03 -34.99 6.59
CA LEU A 495 -11.12 -35.17 5.45
C LEU A 495 -11.36 -36.50 4.72
N SER A 496 -11.59 -37.59 5.45
CA SER A 496 -11.85 -38.92 4.86
C SER A 496 -13.14 -38.95 4.04
N ASN A 497 -14.18 -38.26 4.50
CA ASN A 497 -15.46 -38.19 3.80
C ASN A 497 -15.34 -37.39 2.51
N ALA A 498 -14.73 -36.20 2.56
CA ALA A 498 -14.46 -35.38 1.37
C ALA A 498 -13.59 -36.14 0.35
N LEU A 499 -12.53 -36.80 0.82
CA LEU A 499 -11.63 -37.60 -0.02
C LEU A 499 -12.34 -38.79 -0.67
N ARG A 500 -13.24 -39.46 0.04
CA ARG A 500 -14.04 -40.59 -0.47
C ARG A 500 -15.00 -40.13 -1.56
N LEU A 501 -15.73 -39.03 -1.32
CA LEU A 501 -16.66 -38.45 -2.29
C LEU A 501 -15.93 -38.08 -3.58
N MET A 502 -14.81 -37.35 -3.45
CA MET A 502 -13.98 -36.95 -4.57
C MET A 502 -13.43 -38.16 -5.36
N SER A 503 -12.89 -39.16 -4.65
CA SER A 503 -12.33 -40.37 -5.29
C SER A 503 -13.40 -41.18 -6.01
N THR A 504 -14.62 -41.23 -5.47
CA THR A 504 -15.75 -41.96 -6.09
C THR A 504 -16.21 -41.28 -7.38
N ARG A 505 -16.22 -39.95 -7.42
CA ARG A 505 -16.69 -39.18 -8.57
C ARG A 505 -15.67 -39.10 -9.70
N VAL A 506 -14.39 -38.97 -9.36
CA VAL A 506 -13.32 -38.70 -10.34
C VAL A 506 -12.52 -39.95 -10.71
N GLY A 507 -12.57 -41.01 -9.89
CA GLY A 507 -11.81 -42.24 -10.10
C GLY A 507 -10.32 -42.14 -9.74
N SER A 508 -9.83 -40.95 -9.38
CA SER A 508 -8.48 -40.71 -8.87
C SER A 508 -8.51 -40.11 -7.47
N ARG A 509 -7.55 -40.48 -6.63
CA ARG A 509 -7.44 -39.94 -5.26
C ARG A 509 -6.56 -38.68 -5.25
N PRO A 510 -7.09 -37.49 -4.92
CA PRO A 510 -6.28 -36.28 -4.80
C PRO A 510 -5.19 -36.44 -3.73
N ARG A 511 -4.04 -35.81 -3.99
CA ARG A 511 -2.86 -35.82 -3.11
C ARG A 511 -2.48 -34.43 -2.61
N VAL A 512 -3.23 -33.40 -3.00
CA VAL A 512 -3.09 -32.03 -2.54
C VAL A 512 -4.29 -31.68 -1.66
N LEU A 513 -4.03 -31.15 -0.46
CA LEU A 513 -5.04 -30.61 0.45
C LEU A 513 -4.90 -29.10 0.53
N VAL A 514 -6.01 -28.38 0.50
CA VAL A 514 -6.05 -26.93 0.72
C VAL A 514 -6.82 -26.65 2.01
N TRP A 515 -6.14 -25.98 2.96
CA TRP A 515 -6.73 -25.60 4.23
C TRP A 515 -7.61 -24.38 4.06
N SER A 516 -8.90 -24.49 4.42
CA SER A 516 -9.85 -23.39 4.41
C SER A 516 -9.32 -22.21 5.22
N HIS A 517 -9.31 -21.01 4.63
CA HIS A 517 -8.74 -19.79 5.22
C HIS A 517 -7.27 -19.90 5.67
N GLY A 518 -6.53 -20.92 5.20
CA GLY A 518 -5.18 -21.24 5.68
C GLY A 518 -5.12 -21.86 7.08
N ALA A 519 -6.27 -22.03 7.74
CA ALA A 519 -6.37 -22.43 9.15
C ALA A 519 -5.96 -23.89 9.35
N ARG A 520 -4.89 -24.13 10.12
CA ARG A 520 -4.37 -25.48 10.40
C ARG A 520 -3.55 -25.55 11.68
N SER A 521 -3.52 -26.72 12.29
CA SER A 521 -2.63 -27.07 13.40
C SER A 521 -1.75 -28.26 12.99
N ALA A 522 -0.63 -28.49 13.67
CA ALA A 522 0.20 -29.68 13.43
C ALA A 522 -0.57 -30.99 13.66
N LEU A 523 -1.54 -30.96 14.57
CA LEU A 523 -2.49 -32.05 14.76
C LEU A 523 -3.30 -32.31 13.48
N ALA A 524 -3.89 -31.27 12.88
CA ALA A 524 -4.67 -31.37 11.65
C ALA A 524 -3.78 -31.79 10.46
N THR A 525 -2.60 -31.20 10.33
CA THR A 525 -1.57 -31.56 9.34
C THR A 525 -1.24 -33.05 9.43
N ALA A 526 -0.96 -33.57 10.63
CA ALA A 526 -0.59 -34.97 10.83
C ALA A 526 -1.71 -35.94 10.42
N GLU A 527 -2.98 -35.60 10.68
CA GLU A 527 -4.10 -36.42 10.21
C GLU A 527 -4.23 -36.38 8.68
N ALA A 528 -3.96 -35.24 8.04
CA ALA A 528 -3.92 -35.15 6.59
C ALA A 528 -2.79 -36.02 5.99
N GLU A 529 -1.60 -36.01 6.57
CA GLU A 529 -0.48 -36.86 6.13
C GLU A 529 -0.81 -38.36 6.25
N ARG A 530 -1.47 -38.77 7.35
CA ARG A 530 -1.95 -40.16 7.53
C ARG A 530 -2.97 -40.57 6.47
N LEU A 531 -3.74 -39.62 5.95
CA LEU A 531 -4.66 -39.83 4.82
C LEU A 531 -3.95 -39.79 3.46
N GLY A 532 -2.64 -39.58 3.43
CA GLY A 532 -1.79 -39.67 2.26
C GLY A 532 -1.66 -38.38 1.45
N PHE A 533 -2.09 -37.23 1.97
CA PHE A 533 -1.80 -35.94 1.31
C PHE A 533 -0.28 -35.71 1.27
N LEU A 534 0.24 -35.37 0.09
CA LEU A 534 1.67 -35.13 -0.15
C LEU A 534 2.03 -33.65 -0.12
N LEU A 535 1.06 -32.80 -0.44
CA LEU A 535 1.20 -31.36 -0.43
C LEU A 535 -0.02 -30.78 0.28
N GLN A 536 0.22 -29.90 1.24
CA GLN A 536 -0.81 -29.18 1.98
C GLN A 536 -0.60 -27.71 1.73
N LEU A 537 -1.66 -26.95 1.46
CA LEU A 537 -1.59 -25.54 1.10
C LEU A 537 -2.30 -24.68 2.15
N GLY A 538 -1.58 -23.69 2.68
CA GLY A 538 -2.08 -22.65 3.58
C GLY A 538 -2.31 -21.31 2.88
N LEU A 539 -2.53 -20.27 3.67
CA LEU A 539 -2.57 -18.86 3.27
C LEU A 539 -1.79 -18.02 4.31
N SER A 540 -0.72 -17.33 3.91
CA SER A 540 0.09 -16.46 4.78
C SER A 540 0.90 -15.42 3.97
N GLN A 541 1.58 -14.48 4.66
CA GLN A 541 2.54 -13.53 4.08
C GLN A 541 3.84 -13.46 4.90
N PRO A 542 5.06 -13.59 4.31
CA PRO A 542 5.43 -14.16 3.00
C PRO A 542 5.75 -15.68 3.08
N PRO A 543 5.71 -16.41 1.95
CA PRO A 543 5.98 -17.85 1.93
C PRO A 543 7.48 -18.17 2.03
N HIS A 544 7.82 -19.14 2.88
CA HIS A 544 9.10 -19.85 2.84
C HIS A 544 8.85 -21.31 2.44
N LEU A 545 9.67 -21.86 1.53
CA LEU A 545 9.49 -23.21 1.00
C LEU A 545 9.70 -24.30 2.08
N THR A 546 10.46 -23.98 3.13
CA THR A 546 11.01 -24.92 4.13
C THR A 546 10.46 -24.76 5.54
N ASP A 547 9.74 -23.68 5.85
CA ASP A 547 9.55 -23.28 7.26
C ASP A 547 8.28 -23.85 7.91
N SER A 548 7.39 -24.45 7.13
CA SER A 548 6.08 -24.90 7.60
C SER A 548 5.69 -26.27 7.07
N GLU A 549 4.91 -27.01 7.86
CA GLU A 549 4.36 -28.31 7.47
C GLU A 549 3.46 -28.25 6.21
N ALA A 550 2.83 -27.10 5.95
CA ALA A 550 2.09 -26.79 4.72
C ALA A 550 2.79 -25.68 3.92
N LEU A 551 2.64 -25.65 2.61
CA LEU A 551 3.14 -24.58 1.76
C LEU A 551 2.19 -23.36 1.81
N GLU A 552 2.72 -22.21 2.17
CA GLU A 552 1.95 -20.96 2.20
C GLU A 552 1.77 -20.36 0.82
N ARG A 553 0.59 -19.77 0.60
CA ARG A 553 0.24 -19.08 -0.66
C ARG A 553 -0.22 -17.66 -0.39
N ILE A 554 0.08 -16.78 -1.35
CA ILE A 554 -0.37 -15.39 -1.35
C ILE A 554 -1.73 -15.33 -2.08
N PRO A 555 -2.81 -14.94 -1.39
CA PRO A 555 -4.10 -14.75 -2.05
C PRO A 555 -4.08 -13.49 -2.93
N VAL A 556 -4.49 -13.64 -4.18
CA VAL A 556 -4.66 -12.54 -5.13
C VAL A 556 -6.09 -12.04 -5.00
N LEU A 557 -6.25 -10.90 -4.31
CA LEU A 557 -7.55 -10.34 -3.93
C LEU A 557 -7.76 -8.97 -4.55
N ASN A 558 -9.03 -8.62 -4.75
CA ASN A 558 -9.52 -7.33 -5.26
C ASN A 558 -9.00 -6.98 -6.66
N ASP A 559 -8.87 -7.98 -7.53
CA ASP A 559 -8.48 -7.82 -8.94
C ASP A 559 -7.32 -6.82 -9.13
N PRO A 560 -6.13 -7.08 -8.54
CA PRO A 560 -5.11 -6.05 -8.44
C PRO A 560 -4.60 -5.66 -9.83
N SER A 561 -4.50 -4.35 -10.06
CA SER A 561 -3.82 -3.82 -11.24
C SER A 561 -2.40 -4.36 -11.34
N ILE A 562 -1.82 -4.35 -12.54
CA ILE A 562 -0.48 -4.92 -12.75
C ILE A 562 0.58 -4.31 -11.81
N GLY A 563 0.51 -3.01 -11.51
CA GLY A 563 1.42 -2.37 -10.55
C GLY A 563 1.25 -2.90 -9.12
N SER A 564 0.01 -3.10 -8.68
CA SER A 564 -0.30 -3.69 -7.37
C SER A 564 0.12 -5.15 -7.28
N PHE A 565 -0.06 -5.91 -8.37
CA PHE A 565 0.39 -7.29 -8.48
C PHE A 565 1.91 -7.39 -8.43
N ILE A 566 2.66 -6.52 -9.11
CA ILE A 566 4.13 -6.52 -9.06
C ILE A 566 4.60 -6.28 -7.62
N ALA A 567 3.96 -5.38 -6.88
CA ALA A 567 4.25 -5.13 -5.46
C ALA A 567 3.83 -6.29 -4.54
N LEU A 568 2.96 -7.20 -5.01
CA LEU A 568 2.56 -8.43 -4.34
C LEU A 568 3.53 -9.59 -4.67
N ALA A 569 3.99 -9.69 -5.92
CA ALA A 569 4.83 -10.76 -6.45
C ALA A 569 6.32 -10.60 -6.15
N LYS A 570 6.79 -9.37 -5.87
CA LYS A 570 8.16 -9.16 -5.42
C LYS A 570 8.35 -9.75 -4.02
N PRO A 571 9.44 -10.49 -3.75
CA PRO A 571 9.84 -10.93 -2.41
C PRO A 571 10.31 -9.72 -1.60
N VAL A 572 9.43 -8.75 -1.37
CA VAL A 572 9.64 -7.76 -0.34
C VAL A 572 9.22 -8.47 0.94
N VAL A 573 10.19 -8.74 1.82
CA VAL A 573 9.91 -8.86 3.24
C VAL A 573 9.19 -7.57 3.60
N ARG A 574 7.86 -7.55 3.50
CA ARG A 574 7.06 -6.44 4.03
C ARG A 574 7.31 -6.49 5.51
N ALA A 575 8.28 -5.68 5.97
CA ALA A 575 8.57 -5.57 7.39
C ALA A 575 7.24 -5.31 8.09
N ALA A 576 6.85 -6.22 8.99
CA ALA A 576 5.60 -6.08 9.72
C ALA A 576 5.56 -4.67 10.33
N PRO A 577 4.40 -4.00 10.33
CA PRO A 577 4.31 -2.67 10.89
C PRO A 577 4.90 -2.68 12.31
N PRO A 578 5.69 -1.66 12.69
CA PRO A 578 6.36 -1.68 13.98
C PRO A 578 5.37 -1.94 15.12
N LEU A 579 5.69 -2.89 15.99
CA LEU A 579 4.85 -3.23 17.14
C LEU A 579 4.65 -2.02 18.07
N ARG A 580 3.39 -1.74 18.36
CA ARG A 580 2.92 -0.71 19.30
C ARG A 580 2.06 -1.41 20.34
N GLY A 581 2.73 -1.83 21.41
CA GLY A 581 2.21 -2.74 22.41
C GLY A 581 1.65 -2.05 23.65
N VAL A 582 0.55 -2.57 24.18
CA VAL A 582 0.04 -2.20 25.52
C VAL A 582 -0.14 -3.47 26.32
N ALA A 583 0.51 -3.56 27.48
CA ALA A 583 0.42 -4.72 28.35
C ALA A 583 -0.68 -4.56 29.40
N VAL A 584 -1.66 -5.47 29.38
CA VAL A 584 -2.86 -5.45 30.23
C VAL A 584 -2.98 -6.75 31.02
N SER A 585 -3.45 -6.66 32.26
CA SER A 585 -3.78 -7.84 33.08
C SER A 585 -5.27 -8.17 32.94
N LEU A 586 -5.58 -9.46 32.80
CA LEU A 586 -6.97 -9.92 32.85
C LEU A 586 -7.62 -9.72 34.22
N ASP A 587 -6.87 -9.62 35.31
CA ASP A 587 -7.43 -9.28 36.63
C ASP A 587 -8.16 -7.93 36.62
N ARG A 588 -7.81 -7.02 35.70
CA ARG A 588 -8.47 -5.72 35.51
C ARG A 588 -9.72 -5.81 34.63
N LEU A 589 -9.78 -6.79 33.73
CA LEU A 589 -10.90 -6.96 32.80
C LEU A 589 -11.98 -7.90 33.34
N ASP A 590 -11.57 -8.87 34.15
CA ASP A 590 -12.42 -9.88 34.76
C ASP A 590 -13.59 -9.24 35.51
N ALA A 591 -14.77 -9.83 35.36
CA ALA A 591 -16.01 -9.27 35.88
C ALA A 591 -17.01 -10.37 36.23
N PRO A 592 -17.87 -10.14 37.25
CA PRO A 592 -18.80 -11.16 37.72
C PRO A 592 -19.94 -11.49 36.75
N THR A 593 -20.18 -10.64 35.73
CA THR A 593 -21.25 -10.86 34.75
C THR A 593 -20.73 -10.73 33.32
N PRO A 594 -21.24 -11.52 32.36
CA PRO A 594 -20.85 -11.41 30.95
C PRO A 594 -21.05 -10.02 30.35
N ARG A 595 -22.13 -9.32 30.78
CA ARG A 595 -22.40 -7.94 30.33
C ARG A 595 -21.31 -6.97 30.79
N GLN A 596 -20.85 -7.08 32.03
CA GLN A 596 -19.80 -6.20 32.54
C GLN A 596 -18.44 -6.54 31.91
N LEU A 597 -18.14 -7.82 31.71
CA LEU A 597 -16.93 -8.26 31.01
C LEU A 597 -16.88 -7.66 29.59
N ARG A 598 -17.99 -7.72 28.84
CA ARG A 598 -18.09 -7.10 27.52
C ARG A 598 -17.81 -5.59 27.57
N LEU A 599 -18.38 -4.87 28.53
CA LEU A 599 -18.12 -3.44 28.70
C LEU A 599 -16.64 -3.15 29.02
N ASN A 600 -15.99 -3.99 29.82
CA ASN A 600 -14.58 -3.87 30.14
C ASN A 600 -13.70 -4.11 28.89
N ILE A 601 -14.04 -5.10 28.07
CA ILE A 601 -13.35 -5.36 26.80
C ILE A 601 -13.56 -4.21 25.81
N ASP A 602 -14.79 -3.69 25.67
CA ASP A 602 -15.09 -2.55 24.79
C ASP A 602 -14.30 -1.29 25.20
N ARG A 603 -14.11 -1.07 26.50
CA ARG A 603 -13.24 -0.02 27.03
C ARG A 603 -11.78 -0.24 26.64
N LEU A 604 -11.26 -1.45 26.77
CA LEU A 604 -9.90 -1.79 26.34
C LEU A 604 -9.74 -1.56 24.83
N VAL A 605 -10.63 -2.08 23.99
CA VAL A 605 -10.61 -1.88 22.52
C VAL A 605 -10.58 -0.39 22.18
N THR A 606 -11.49 0.39 22.75
CA THR A 606 -11.56 1.85 22.53
C THR A 606 -10.26 2.53 22.94
N ARG A 607 -9.71 2.15 24.10
CA ARG A 607 -8.48 2.70 24.63
C ARG A 607 -7.27 2.39 23.74
N LEU A 608 -7.11 1.14 23.30
CA LEU A 608 -6.04 0.73 22.39
C LEU A 608 -6.10 1.50 21.06
N ARG A 609 -7.30 1.67 20.49
CA ARG A 609 -7.50 2.50 19.28
C ARG A 609 -7.07 3.94 19.49
N LEU A 610 -7.51 4.55 20.59
CA LEU A 610 -7.20 5.95 20.89
C LEU A 610 -5.72 6.19 21.20
N LEU A 611 -4.99 5.16 21.63
CA LEU A 611 -3.54 5.18 21.81
C LEU A 611 -2.77 4.94 20.50
N GLY A 612 -3.43 4.46 19.44
CA GLY A 612 -2.75 4.04 18.21
C GLY A 612 -1.98 2.73 18.37
N ALA A 613 -2.30 1.93 19.40
CA ALA A 613 -1.70 0.61 19.58
C ALA A 613 -2.15 -0.33 18.45
N ASN A 614 -1.30 -1.29 18.10
CA ASN A 614 -1.64 -2.37 17.16
C ASN A 614 -1.50 -3.75 17.80
N THR A 615 -1.02 -3.83 19.04
CA THR A 615 -0.75 -5.08 19.74
C THR A 615 -1.16 -4.97 21.22
N ALA A 616 -1.93 -5.95 21.70
CA ALA A 616 -2.23 -6.12 23.12
C ALA A 616 -1.36 -7.26 23.68
N ILE A 617 -0.68 -7.02 24.80
CA ILE A 617 0.09 -8.03 25.53
C ILE A 617 -0.71 -8.41 26.77
N VAL A 618 -1.46 -9.51 26.69
CA VAL A 618 -2.45 -9.90 27.70
C VAL A 618 -1.85 -10.94 28.64
N SER A 619 -1.91 -10.70 29.95
CA SER A 619 -1.51 -11.71 30.94
C SER A 619 -2.55 -12.82 31.02
N ALA A 620 -2.13 -14.05 30.74
CA ALA A 620 -3.02 -15.21 30.64
C ALA A 620 -3.36 -15.86 32.00
N CYS A 621 -2.60 -15.52 33.04
CA CYS A 621 -2.78 -16.00 34.41
C CYS A 621 -3.09 -14.83 35.34
N ALA A 622 -3.87 -15.12 36.39
CA ALA A 622 -4.18 -14.20 37.48
C ALA A 622 -2.97 -14.04 38.41
N ASP A 623 -2.70 -12.81 38.78
CA ASP A 623 -1.69 -12.35 39.74
C ASP A 623 -2.32 -11.17 40.50
N SER A 624 -3.28 -11.51 41.37
CA SER A 624 -4.22 -10.56 41.94
C SER A 624 -3.59 -9.63 42.98
N ASP A 625 -2.50 -10.05 43.64
CA ASP A 625 -1.71 -9.23 44.55
C ASP A 625 -0.50 -8.55 43.87
N ALA A 626 -0.25 -8.86 42.60
CA ALA A 626 0.86 -8.34 41.80
C ALA A 626 2.25 -8.66 42.41
N ASP A 627 2.38 -9.79 43.10
CA ASP A 627 3.65 -10.27 43.67
C ASP A 627 4.52 -11.04 42.65
N GLY A 628 4.01 -11.19 41.41
CA GLY A 628 4.68 -11.88 40.32
C GLY A 628 4.53 -13.41 40.36
N ASN A 629 3.73 -13.95 41.28
CA ASN A 629 3.43 -15.38 41.39
C ASN A 629 2.00 -15.64 40.94
N THR A 630 1.86 -16.43 39.89
CA THR A 630 0.52 -16.70 39.34
C THR A 630 -0.30 -17.60 40.26
N GLU A 631 -1.58 -17.29 40.42
CA GLU A 631 -2.49 -18.01 41.32
C GLU A 631 -3.44 -18.96 40.59
N ALA A 632 -3.89 -18.54 39.40
CA ALA A 632 -4.91 -19.21 38.62
C ALA A 632 -4.78 -18.88 37.12
N ALA A 633 -5.33 -19.72 36.25
CA ALA A 633 -5.40 -19.49 34.81
C ALA A 633 -6.75 -18.85 34.41
N TYR A 634 -6.73 -18.08 33.31
CA TYR A 634 -7.94 -17.56 32.65
C TYR A 634 -8.39 -18.39 31.44
N PHE A 635 -7.85 -19.60 31.32
CA PHE A 635 -8.10 -20.57 30.26
C PHE A 635 -8.22 -21.97 30.86
N PRO A 636 -8.85 -22.93 30.15
CA PRO A 636 -8.99 -24.30 30.64
C PRO A 636 -7.64 -24.99 30.78
N THR A 637 -7.31 -25.46 31.98
CA THR A 637 -6.12 -26.29 32.22
C THR A 637 -6.37 -27.25 33.38
N GLY A 638 -5.75 -28.43 33.32
CA GLY A 638 -5.76 -29.39 34.42
C GLY A 638 -4.65 -29.17 35.44
N LEU A 639 -3.75 -28.20 35.25
CA LEU A 639 -2.57 -28.01 36.09
C LEU A 639 -2.83 -27.13 37.32
N MET A 640 -3.58 -26.06 37.16
CA MET A 640 -3.87 -25.09 38.22
C MET A 640 -5.35 -24.70 38.23
N ARG A 641 -5.78 -23.99 39.27
CA ARG A 641 -7.15 -23.47 39.35
C ARG A 641 -7.44 -22.59 38.14
N VAL A 642 -8.60 -22.79 37.51
CA VAL A 642 -9.14 -21.85 36.52
C VAL A 642 -10.00 -20.82 37.27
N LYS A 643 -9.67 -19.52 37.14
CA LYS A 643 -10.41 -18.42 37.79
C LYS A 643 -11.73 -18.19 37.07
N HIS A 644 -11.66 -17.81 35.80
CA HIS A 644 -12.76 -17.77 34.84
C HIS A 644 -12.21 -18.11 33.44
N ASP A 645 -12.97 -18.83 32.63
CA ASP A 645 -12.59 -19.14 31.25
C ASP A 645 -12.99 -17.98 30.33
N ILE A 646 -12.13 -16.96 30.22
CA ILE A 646 -12.42 -15.70 29.48
C ILE A 646 -11.29 -15.28 28.53
N LEU A 647 -10.13 -15.94 28.58
CA LEU A 647 -8.97 -15.50 27.82
C LEU A 647 -9.17 -15.60 26.29
N ASP A 648 -9.76 -16.70 25.79
CA ASP A 648 -10.08 -16.82 24.36
C ASP A 648 -11.13 -15.79 23.94
N HIS A 649 -12.11 -15.49 24.79
CA HIS A 649 -13.11 -14.46 24.51
C HIS A 649 -12.46 -13.08 24.36
N VAL A 650 -11.58 -12.69 25.29
CA VAL A 650 -10.84 -11.42 25.19
C VAL A 650 -9.98 -11.38 23.92
N ALA A 651 -9.29 -12.47 23.61
CA ALA A 651 -8.46 -12.58 22.41
C ALA A 651 -9.29 -12.44 21.13
N ALA A 652 -10.41 -13.16 21.02
CA ALA A 652 -11.33 -13.11 19.88
C ALA A 652 -11.87 -11.70 19.65
N ARG A 653 -12.29 -11.02 20.71
CA ARG A 653 -12.78 -9.64 20.61
C ARG A 653 -11.68 -8.66 20.18
N LEU A 654 -10.45 -8.82 20.64
CA LEU A 654 -9.33 -7.96 20.23
C LEU A 654 -8.92 -8.21 18.77
N GLN A 655 -8.80 -9.47 18.35
CA GLN A 655 -8.44 -9.82 16.98
C GLN A 655 -9.52 -9.40 15.96
N ALA A 656 -10.80 -9.53 16.31
CA ALA A 656 -11.91 -9.05 15.48
C ALA A 656 -11.85 -7.53 15.21
N GLU A 657 -11.22 -6.77 16.10
CA GLU A 657 -11.05 -5.31 15.99
C GLU A 657 -9.71 -4.92 15.32
N GLY A 658 -8.91 -5.91 14.88
CA GLY A 658 -7.67 -5.75 14.11
C GLY A 658 -6.38 -5.70 14.94
N PHE A 659 -6.41 -6.02 16.23
CA PHE A 659 -5.22 -6.04 17.08
C PHE A 659 -4.52 -7.39 17.05
N ARG A 660 -3.18 -7.38 17.07
CA ARG A 660 -2.39 -8.57 17.44
C ARG A 660 -2.52 -8.83 18.94
N VAL A 661 -2.62 -10.08 19.34
CA VAL A 661 -2.75 -10.49 20.75
C VAL A 661 -1.59 -11.41 21.13
N PHE A 662 -0.73 -10.90 22.00
CA PHE A 662 0.39 -11.62 22.57
C PHE A 662 0.02 -12.09 23.98
N MET A 663 0.17 -13.38 24.27
CA MET A 663 -0.11 -13.94 25.60
C MET A 663 1.15 -13.92 26.45
N ARG A 664 1.14 -13.13 27.53
CA ARG A 664 2.20 -13.18 28.54
C ARG A 664 1.92 -14.36 29.48
N MET A 665 2.88 -15.28 29.55
CA MET A 665 2.80 -16.49 30.34
C MET A 665 3.98 -16.60 31.31
N PRO A 666 3.76 -17.05 32.57
CA PRO A 666 4.86 -17.41 33.47
C PRO A 666 5.65 -18.60 32.91
N VAL A 667 6.93 -18.71 33.26
CA VAL A 667 7.76 -19.87 32.92
C VAL A 667 8.02 -20.75 34.14
N LEU A 668 8.36 -20.16 35.29
CA LEU A 668 8.78 -20.84 36.51
C LEU A 668 7.94 -20.49 37.74
N SER A 669 7.26 -19.34 37.77
CA SER A 669 6.43 -18.84 38.88
C SER A 669 4.95 -19.19 38.67
N ILE A 670 4.71 -20.45 38.32
CA ILE A 670 3.36 -20.99 38.07
C ILE A 670 2.62 -21.29 39.38
N GLY A 671 1.30 -21.08 39.37
CA GLY A 671 0.40 -21.50 40.45
C GLY A 671 0.50 -23.00 40.76
N ARG A 672 0.47 -23.34 42.05
CA ARG A 672 0.76 -24.68 42.59
C ARG A 672 -0.18 -25.76 41.99
N PRO A 673 0.34 -26.83 41.37
CA PRO A 673 -0.45 -28.02 41.07
C PRO A 673 -0.97 -28.66 42.37
N ALA A 674 -2.21 -29.17 42.37
CA ALA A 674 -2.91 -29.66 43.57
C ALA A 674 -2.10 -30.66 44.43
N ASP A 675 -1.12 -31.34 43.83
CA ASP A 675 -0.33 -32.42 44.45
C ASP A 675 1.10 -32.03 44.86
N ALA A 676 1.57 -30.81 44.56
CA ALA A 676 2.97 -30.42 44.79
C ALA A 676 3.26 -30.18 46.28
N ARG A 677 3.65 -31.20 47.05
CA ARG A 677 3.89 -31.11 48.51
C ARG A 677 5.33 -30.82 48.95
N ASN A 678 6.33 -30.75 48.06
CA ASN A 678 7.73 -30.61 48.48
C ASN A 678 8.44 -29.37 47.93
N ASP A 679 9.28 -28.76 48.77
CA ASP A 679 10.30 -27.76 48.38
C ASP A 679 11.35 -28.33 47.38
N SER A 680 11.36 -29.64 47.15
CA SER A 680 12.33 -30.34 46.29
C SER A 680 12.26 -29.98 44.81
N THR A 681 11.20 -29.31 44.35
CA THR A 681 11.06 -28.83 42.96
C THR A 681 11.31 -27.34 42.81
N ARG A 682 11.51 -26.61 43.91
CA ARG A 682 11.80 -25.17 43.89
C ARG A 682 13.23 -24.91 43.41
N VAL A 683 13.45 -23.70 42.90
CA VAL A 683 14.80 -23.15 42.82
C VAL A 683 15.36 -23.03 44.24
N MET A 684 16.58 -23.51 44.43
CA MET A 684 17.26 -23.47 45.73
C MET A 684 18.45 -22.53 45.65
N GLU A 685 18.59 -21.68 46.67
CA GLU A 685 19.67 -20.71 46.79
C GLU A 685 20.68 -21.15 47.85
N ALA A 686 21.97 -21.00 47.57
CA ALA A 686 23.02 -21.12 48.57
C ALA A 686 23.21 -19.81 49.33
N ARG A 687 23.17 -19.89 50.67
CA ARG A 687 23.50 -18.80 51.59
C ARG A 687 24.55 -19.29 52.60
N THR A 688 25.12 -18.37 53.37
CA THR A 688 26.10 -18.69 54.43
C THR A 688 25.59 -19.73 55.44
N ALA A 689 24.27 -19.75 55.70
CA ALA A 689 23.61 -20.68 56.63
C ALA A 689 23.20 -22.03 56.00
N GLY A 690 23.46 -22.25 54.70
CA GLY A 690 23.07 -23.46 53.96
C GLY A 690 22.20 -23.18 52.73
N VAL A 691 21.66 -24.25 52.14
CA VAL A 691 20.79 -24.19 50.95
C VAL A 691 19.33 -24.13 51.37
N ARG A 692 18.55 -23.20 50.81
CA ARG A 692 17.11 -23.01 51.10
C ARG A 692 16.32 -22.70 49.82
N PRO A 693 14.98 -22.80 49.81
CA PRO A 693 14.18 -22.32 48.70
C PRO A 693 14.46 -20.83 48.42
N SER A 694 14.64 -20.49 47.15
CA SER A 694 14.80 -19.11 46.74
C SER A 694 13.46 -18.39 46.66
N PHE A 695 13.47 -17.16 47.15
CA PHE A 695 12.40 -16.18 46.98
C PHE A 695 12.94 -14.86 46.44
N ALA A 696 14.09 -14.89 45.74
CA ALA A 696 14.55 -13.74 45.01
C ALA A 696 13.49 -13.38 43.95
N MET A 697 12.89 -12.18 44.10
CA MET A 697 11.73 -11.61 43.40
C MET A 697 10.46 -12.46 43.39
N GLN A 698 10.50 -13.68 42.85
CA GLN A 698 9.35 -14.59 42.71
C GLN A 698 9.65 -16.01 43.22
N LYS A 699 8.60 -16.77 43.51
CA LYS A 699 8.60 -18.17 43.95
C LYS A 699 8.76 -19.12 42.75
N ARG A 700 9.99 -19.25 42.24
CA ARG A 700 10.32 -20.03 41.02
C ARG A 700 10.47 -21.53 41.26
N TYR A 701 9.99 -22.34 40.31
CA TYR A 701 10.30 -23.77 40.20
C TYR A 701 11.60 -23.98 39.40
N SER A 702 12.33 -25.06 39.71
CA SER A 702 13.64 -25.31 39.11
C SER A 702 13.51 -25.75 37.64
N PRO A 703 14.18 -25.07 36.68
CA PRO A 703 14.19 -25.49 35.28
C PRO A 703 14.98 -26.79 35.04
N PHE A 704 15.76 -27.25 36.03
CA PHE A 704 16.47 -28.52 35.99
C PHE A 704 15.59 -29.71 36.35
N SER A 705 14.43 -29.49 36.98
CA SER A 705 13.51 -30.55 37.36
C SER A 705 12.71 -31.05 36.14
N PRO A 706 12.81 -32.33 35.76
CA PRO A 706 12.02 -32.89 34.66
C PRO A 706 10.52 -32.76 34.89
N GLU A 707 10.08 -32.97 36.15
CA GLU A 707 8.68 -32.86 36.56
C GLU A 707 8.13 -31.45 36.34
N VAL A 708 8.90 -30.42 36.70
CA VAL A 708 8.53 -29.02 36.45
C VAL A 708 8.46 -28.74 34.96
N GLY A 709 9.43 -29.26 34.20
CA GLY A 709 9.43 -29.18 32.74
C GLY A 709 8.14 -29.73 32.13
N ASP A 710 7.65 -30.87 32.63
CA ASP A 710 6.41 -31.50 32.15
C ASP A 710 5.16 -30.71 32.56
N TRP A 711 5.12 -30.17 33.78
CA TRP A 711 4.03 -29.31 34.25
C TRP A 711 3.87 -28.06 33.37
N VAL A 712 4.93 -27.29 33.22
CA VAL A 712 4.89 -26.03 32.46
C VAL A 712 4.62 -26.33 30.98
N THR A 713 5.18 -27.41 30.43
CA THR A 713 4.86 -27.86 29.06
C THR A 713 3.36 -28.11 28.88
N ARG A 714 2.73 -28.82 29.83
CA ARG A 714 1.28 -29.05 29.81
C ARG A 714 0.49 -27.75 29.89
N LEU A 715 0.92 -26.79 30.70
CA LEU A 715 0.24 -25.50 30.82
C LEU A 715 0.22 -24.73 29.49
N TYR A 716 1.36 -24.66 28.80
CA TYR A 716 1.47 -24.00 27.49
C TYR A 716 0.70 -24.75 26.40
N ARG A 717 0.68 -26.09 26.47
CA ARG A 717 -0.15 -26.92 25.59
C ARG A 717 -1.64 -26.63 25.79
N ASP A 718 -2.10 -26.60 27.05
CA ASP A 718 -3.50 -26.32 27.40
C ASP A 718 -3.90 -24.91 26.94
N LEU A 719 -3.03 -23.90 27.11
CA LEU A 719 -3.24 -22.55 26.56
C LEU A 719 -3.43 -22.61 25.04
N ALA A 720 -2.46 -23.16 24.31
CA ALA A 720 -2.45 -23.13 22.85
C ALA A 720 -3.62 -23.90 22.24
N ALA A 721 -4.11 -24.94 22.93
CA ALA A 721 -5.24 -25.74 22.48
C ALA A 721 -6.59 -25.01 22.61
N HIS A 722 -6.77 -24.16 23.63
CA HIS A 722 -8.06 -23.51 23.91
C HIS A 722 -8.11 -22.03 23.50
N VAL A 723 -6.94 -21.39 23.34
CA VAL A 723 -6.86 -19.93 23.16
C VAL A 723 -6.22 -19.58 21.82
N ARG A 724 -6.84 -18.64 21.10
CA ARG A 724 -6.23 -18.02 19.91
C ARG A 724 -5.22 -16.94 20.31
N CYS A 725 -4.07 -16.90 19.64
CA CYS A 725 -3.04 -15.89 19.88
C CYS A 725 -2.12 -15.72 18.67
N ASP A 726 -1.58 -14.51 18.51
CA ASP A 726 -0.60 -14.16 17.48
C ASP A 726 0.84 -14.31 17.98
N GLY A 727 1.04 -14.30 19.30
CA GLY A 727 2.35 -14.50 19.91
C GLY A 727 2.31 -14.91 21.37
N ILE A 728 3.42 -15.42 21.86
CA ILE A 728 3.67 -15.74 23.28
C ILE A 728 4.82 -14.88 23.79
N VAL A 729 4.63 -14.27 24.95
CA VAL A 729 5.68 -13.61 25.72
C VAL A 729 6.03 -14.49 26.92
N PHE A 730 7.20 -15.11 26.90
CA PHE A 730 7.76 -15.81 28.05
C PHE A 730 8.12 -14.79 29.13
N GLY A 731 7.57 -14.99 30.33
CA GLY A 731 7.68 -14.08 31.46
C GLY A 731 9.11 -13.84 31.95
N GLU A 732 9.26 -12.74 32.67
CA GLU A 732 10.49 -12.28 33.32
C GLU A 732 11.00 -13.22 34.43
N ASP A 733 10.16 -14.15 34.89
CA ASP A 733 10.46 -15.12 35.95
C ASP A 733 11.47 -16.21 35.52
N ALA A 734 11.81 -16.28 34.23
CA ALA A 734 12.83 -17.17 33.69
C ALA A 734 14.26 -16.59 33.83
N TYR A 735 14.76 -16.56 35.07
CA TYR A 735 16.12 -16.17 35.40
C TYR A 735 16.68 -17.04 36.54
N LEU A 736 18.00 -17.05 36.72
CA LEU A 736 18.69 -17.68 37.85
C LEU A 736 19.82 -16.78 38.35
N THR A 737 19.90 -16.58 39.67
CA THR A 737 20.99 -15.78 40.28
C THR A 737 22.32 -16.52 40.25
N ASP A 738 23.38 -15.84 40.66
CA ASP A 738 24.72 -16.41 40.82
C ASP A 738 24.89 -17.19 42.14
N SER A 739 23.84 -17.24 42.95
CA SER A 739 23.66 -18.08 44.14
C SER A 739 22.63 -19.21 43.92
N GLU A 740 22.16 -19.41 42.69
CA GLU A 740 21.17 -20.40 42.28
C GLU A 740 21.68 -21.20 41.08
N ASP A 741 21.18 -22.39 40.77
CA ASP A 741 20.16 -23.19 41.45
C ASP A 741 20.79 -24.44 42.08
N PHE A 742 20.53 -24.72 43.36
CA PHE A 742 21.02 -25.89 44.09
C PHE A 742 19.96 -26.99 44.30
N ASN A 743 18.93 -27.00 43.47
CA ASN A 743 17.97 -28.10 43.37
C ASN A 743 18.71 -29.45 43.16
N PRO A 744 18.25 -30.59 43.72
CA PRO A 744 18.89 -31.88 43.52
C PRO A 744 19.12 -32.27 42.04
N ALA A 745 18.24 -31.85 41.13
CA ALA A 745 18.43 -32.09 39.69
C ALA A 745 19.56 -31.22 39.11
N ALA A 746 19.66 -29.95 39.52
CA ALA A 746 20.74 -29.05 39.12
C ALA A 746 22.11 -29.54 39.61
N LYS A 747 22.20 -29.95 40.89
CA LYS A 747 23.42 -30.51 41.48
C LYS A 747 23.97 -31.71 40.72
N LYS A 748 23.10 -32.61 40.25
CA LYS A 748 23.50 -33.75 39.41
C LYS A 748 24.16 -33.30 38.11
N VAL A 749 23.62 -32.25 37.46
CA VAL A 749 24.21 -31.68 36.24
C VAL A 749 25.56 -31.05 36.54
N TYR A 750 25.68 -30.30 37.64
CA TYR A 750 26.94 -29.67 38.04
C TYR A 750 28.00 -30.71 38.38
N MET A 751 27.66 -31.76 39.13
CA MET A 751 28.60 -32.85 39.42
C MET A 751 29.09 -33.52 38.13
N ALA A 752 28.19 -33.79 37.18
CA ALA A 752 28.55 -34.43 35.92
C ALA A 752 29.42 -33.54 35.00
N ARG A 753 29.26 -32.21 35.03
CA ARG A 753 29.92 -31.28 34.09
C ARG A 753 31.11 -30.53 34.68
N LEU A 754 31.07 -30.23 35.98
CA LEU A 754 32.05 -29.42 36.71
C LEU A 754 32.79 -30.23 37.78
N GLY A 755 32.36 -31.46 38.09
CA GLY A 755 32.96 -32.29 39.14
C GLY A 755 32.61 -31.86 40.57
N THR A 756 31.63 -30.96 40.76
CA THR A 756 31.16 -30.50 42.06
C THR A 756 29.65 -30.27 42.09
N GLU A 757 28.99 -30.60 43.20
CA GLU A 757 27.56 -30.32 43.43
C GLU A 757 27.32 -28.92 43.99
N THR A 758 28.35 -28.26 44.50
CA THR A 758 28.26 -26.95 45.16
C THR A 758 29.21 -25.93 44.52
N PRO A 759 29.05 -25.64 43.21
CA PRO A 759 29.83 -24.59 42.57
C PRO A 759 29.61 -23.24 43.26
N SER A 760 30.66 -22.44 43.38
CA SER A 760 30.59 -21.04 43.80
C SER A 760 31.55 -20.23 42.94
N ASN A 761 31.18 -19.01 42.59
CA ASN A 761 32.04 -18.16 41.79
C ASN A 761 33.35 -17.79 42.47
N ASP A 762 33.40 -17.84 43.81
CA ASP A 762 34.62 -17.57 44.58
C ASP A 762 35.57 -18.79 44.62
N SER A 763 35.04 -20.00 44.39
CA SER A 763 35.80 -21.25 44.49
C SER A 763 36.17 -21.86 43.14
N LEU A 764 35.47 -21.50 42.06
CA LEU A 764 35.71 -22.00 40.72
C LEU A 764 36.78 -21.20 39.96
N ARG A 765 37.52 -21.87 39.07
CA ARG A 765 38.38 -21.17 38.10
C ARG A 765 37.51 -20.38 37.12
N PRO A 766 38.02 -19.30 36.49
CA PRO A 766 37.22 -18.47 35.58
C PRO A 766 36.47 -19.26 34.49
N ASN A 767 37.11 -20.25 33.87
CA ASN A 767 36.48 -21.09 32.85
C ASN A 767 35.37 -21.99 33.42
N GLU A 768 35.50 -22.45 34.66
CA GLU A 768 34.49 -23.28 35.33
C GLU A 768 33.30 -22.44 35.80
N ALA A 769 33.56 -21.21 36.27
CA ALA A 769 32.50 -20.25 36.62
C ALA A 769 31.69 -19.84 35.39
N GLN A 770 32.37 -19.63 34.25
CA GLN A 770 31.71 -19.40 32.96
C GLN A 770 30.90 -20.62 32.52
N ALA A 771 31.48 -21.82 32.57
CA ALA A 771 30.75 -23.05 32.24
C ALA A 771 29.52 -23.28 33.15
N TRP A 772 29.60 -22.92 34.43
CA TRP A 772 28.45 -22.96 35.33
C TRP A 772 27.35 -21.98 34.92
N THR A 773 27.72 -20.76 34.53
CA THR A 773 26.80 -19.76 34.00
C THR A 773 26.08 -20.28 32.74
N GLU A 774 26.84 -20.81 31.78
CA GLU A 774 26.30 -21.39 30.55
C GLU A 774 25.33 -22.54 30.80
N LEU A 775 25.61 -23.41 31.79
CA LEU A 775 24.70 -24.50 32.17
C LEU A 775 23.35 -23.99 32.67
N LYS A 776 23.32 -22.87 33.40
CA LYS A 776 22.09 -22.24 33.88
C LYS A 776 21.31 -21.60 32.73
N THR A 777 21.99 -20.81 31.90
CA THR A 777 21.39 -20.18 30.71
C THR A 777 20.79 -21.24 29.79
N GLU A 778 21.52 -22.33 29.53
CA GLU A 778 21.07 -23.41 28.66
C GLU A 778 19.92 -24.24 29.26
N ALA A 779 19.83 -24.37 30.59
CA ALA A 779 18.67 -25.01 31.22
C ALA A 779 17.38 -24.23 30.96
N LEU A 780 17.41 -22.90 31.12
CA LEU A 780 16.28 -22.02 30.82
C LEU A 780 15.95 -22.03 29.32
N ASN A 781 16.96 -21.90 28.46
CA ASN A 781 16.80 -21.91 27.01
C ASN A 781 16.11 -23.19 26.52
N ARG A 782 16.58 -24.36 26.98
CA ARG A 782 15.99 -25.65 26.57
C ARG A 782 14.54 -25.76 27.01
N LEU A 783 14.21 -25.33 28.22
CA LEU A 783 12.83 -25.31 28.70
C LEU A 783 11.98 -24.40 27.81
N ILE A 784 12.34 -23.12 27.66
CA ILE A 784 11.55 -22.15 26.89
C ILE A 784 11.38 -22.58 25.43
N GLN A 785 12.43 -23.13 24.80
CA GLN A 785 12.34 -23.65 23.44
C GLN A 785 11.40 -24.87 23.34
N ARG A 786 11.36 -25.73 24.36
CA ARG A 786 10.36 -26.81 24.44
C ARG A 786 8.94 -26.23 24.52
N LEU A 787 8.73 -25.19 25.35
CA LEU A 787 7.42 -24.53 25.49
C LEU A 787 6.96 -23.88 24.18
N GLY A 788 7.86 -23.17 23.49
CA GLY A 788 7.57 -22.55 22.20
C GLY A 788 7.14 -23.55 21.13
N ARG A 789 7.87 -24.67 21.00
CA ARG A 789 7.50 -25.76 20.08
C ARG A 789 6.12 -26.32 20.39
N GLU A 790 5.79 -26.51 21.67
CA GLU A 790 4.49 -27.06 22.08
C GLU A 790 3.32 -26.12 21.75
N VAL A 791 3.52 -24.80 21.85
CA VAL A 791 2.52 -23.83 21.37
C VAL A 791 2.38 -23.90 19.86
N GLN A 792 3.49 -23.95 19.13
CA GLN A 792 3.50 -23.97 17.67
C GLN A 792 2.88 -25.24 17.07
N LEU A 793 2.78 -26.34 17.82
CA LEU A 793 1.99 -27.51 17.41
C LEU A 793 0.50 -27.17 17.21
N TYR A 794 -0.05 -26.25 17.99
CA TYR A 794 -1.46 -25.85 17.89
C TYR A 794 -1.65 -24.53 17.14
N ARG A 795 -0.62 -23.69 17.15
CA ARG A 795 -0.59 -22.33 16.59
C ARG A 795 0.70 -22.12 15.79
N PRO A 796 0.83 -22.70 14.60
CA PRO A 796 2.11 -22.73 13.86
C PRO A 796 2.67 -21.34 13.56
N ASP A 797 1.80 -20.36 13.30
CA ASP A 797 2.19 -18.98 12.98
C ASP A 797 2.44 -18.11 14.22
N CYS A 798 2.37 -18.70 15.42
CA CYS A 798 2.53 -17.96 16.68
C CYS A 798 3.98 -17.49 16.87
N LEU A 799 4.15 -16.18 17.05
CA LEU A 799 5.44 -15.55 17.26
C LEU A 799 5.92 -15.72 18.70
N LEU A 800 7.21 -16.03 18.88
CA LEU A 800 7.79 -16.25 20.20
C LEU A 800 8.59 -15.01 20.64
N ALA A 801 8.34 -14.55 21.86
CA ALA A 801 9.05 -13.44 22.48
C ALA A 801 9.55 -13.79 23.88
N ARG A 802 10.79 -13.45 24.21
CA ARG A 802 11.36 -13.65 25.56
C ARG A 802 11.54 -12.30 26.27
N THR A 803 11.04 -12.20 27.50
CA THR A 803 11.29 -11.04 28.35
C THR A 803 12.71 -11.08 28.92
N LEU A 804 13.46 -9.99 28.80
CA LEU A 804 14.80 -9.83 29.39
C LEU A 804 14.88 -8.58 30.26
N PHE A 805 15.68 -8.66 31.33
CA PHE A 805 16.04 -7.49 32.13
C PHE A 805 17.02 -6.60 31.36
N ALA A 806 16.98 -5.28 31.58
CA ALA A 806 17.88 -4.34 30.91
C ALA A 806 19.38 -4.64 31.10
N PRO A 807 19.86 -5.13 32.26
CA PRO A 807 21.24 -5.56 32.43
C PRO A 807 21.71 -6.61 31.44
N ALA A 808 20.85 -7.51 30.95
CA ALA A 808 21.23 -8.52 29.96
C ALA A 808 21.71 -7.90 28.63
N LEU A 809 21.31 -6.67 28.33
CA LEU A 809 21.79 -5.89 27.18
C LEU A 809 22.97 -4.99 27.54
N HIS A 810 22.88 -4.25 28.65
CA HIS A 810 23.87 -3.22 29.01
C HIS A 810 25.14 -3.77 29.69
N TYR A 811 25.04 -4.92 30.36
CA TYR A 811 26.11 -5.59 31.09
C TYR A 811 26.16 -7.07 30.71
N PRO A 812 26.91 -7.48 29.67
CA PRO A 812 26.98 -8.88 29.26
C PRO A 812 27.38 -9.85 30.39
N GLU A 813 28.19 -9.38 31.35
CA GLU A 813 28.54 -10.12 32.57
C GLU A 813 27.33 -10.48 33.45
N SER A 814 26.20 -9.78 33.26
CA SER A 814 24.96 -10.05 34.00
C SER A 814 24.36 -11.42 33.72
N GLU A 815 24.78 -12.08 32.63
CA GLU A 815 24.44 -13.47 32.38
C GLU A 815 24.77 -14.36 33.60
N ARG A 816 25.84 -14.05 34.33
CA ARG A 816 26.23 -14.79 35.54
C ARG A 816 25.14 -14.81 36.63
N TRP A 817 24.42 -13.70 36.82
CA TRP A 817 23.41 -13.53 37.87
C TRP A 817 21.97 -13.37 37.35
N LEU A 818 21.75 -13.47 36.04
CA LEU A 818 20.43 -13.53 35.43
C LEU A 818 20.19 -14.80 34.62
N ALA A 819 21.26 -15.51 34.19
CA ALA A 819 21.18 -16.59 33.23
C ALA A 819 20.41 -16.18 31.95
N GLN A 820 20.65 -14.94 31.51
CA GLN A 820 20.04 -14.29 30.36
C GLN A 820 21.14 -13.72 29.47
N ASN A 821 21.09 -14.07 28.18
CA ASN A 821 22.01 -13.56 27.17
C ASN A 821 21.21 -12.93 26.03
N TYR A 822 21.43 -11.63 25.78
CA TYR A 822 20.66 -10.88 24.80
C TYR A 822 20.90 -11.35 23.36
N SER A 823 22.16 -11.59 22.98
CA SER A 823 22.52 -12.04 21.62
C SER A 823 21.97 -13.42 21.31
N ASP A 824 22.05 -14.34 22.27
CA ASP A 824 21.46 -15.68 22.16
C ASP A 824 19.93 -15.60 22.02
N ALA A 825 19.26 -14.73 22.77
CA ALA A 825 17.82 -14.51 22.65
C ALA A 825 17.41 -13.96 21.27
N LEU A 826 18.17 -13.00 20.72
CA LEU A 826 17.93 -12.49 19.36
C LEU A 826 18.02 -13.59 18.29
N SER A 827 18.87 -14.59 18.46
CA SER A 827 18.98 -15.70 17.50
C SER A 827 17.84 -16.73 17.58
N ARG A 828 17.14 -16.79 18.72
CA ARG A 828 16.21 -17.88 19.07
C ARG A 828 14.72 -17.53 19.04
N TYR A 829 14.40 -16.25 19.17
CA TYR A 829 13.01 -15.77 19.30
C TYR A 829 12.70 -14.77 18.20
N ASN A 830 11.42 -14.60 17.85
CA ASN A 830 11.00 -13.55 16.92
C ASN A 830 11.21 -12.17 17.53
N TYR A 831 10.96 -12.03 18.84
CA TYR A 831 11.21 -10.79 19.57
C TYR A 831 11.93 -11.01 20.91
N VAL A 832 12.68 -9.99 21.34
CA VAL A 832 13.12 -9.79 22.71
C VAL A 832 12.29 -8.67 23.29
N LEU A 833 11.57 -8.93 24.38
CA LEU A 833 10.86 -7.90 25.13
C LEU A 833 11.78 -7.38 26.23
N LEU A 834 12.41 -6.23 26.00
CA LEU A 834 13.36 -5.64 26.93
C LEU A 834 12.61 -4.77 27.96
N MET A 835 12.81 -5.07 29.25
CA MET A 835 12.28 -4.27 30.35
C MET A 835 13.11 -2.99 30.52
N ALA A 836 12.77 -1.94 29.78
CA ALA A 836 13.41 -0.62 29.84
C ALA A 836 12.87 0.19 31.02
N TYR A 837 13.05 -0.35 32.23
CA TYR A 837 12.38 0.06 33.46
C TYR A 837 13.31 0.93 34.31
N ALA A 838 13.32 2.24 34.02
CA ALA A 838 14.28 3.17 34.63
C ALA A 838 14.13 3.32 36.15
N GLU A 839 12.90 3.28 36.69
CA GLU A 839 12.69 3.33 38.14
C GLU A 839 13.11 2.02 38.82
N MET A 840 12.89 0.88 38.17
CA MET A 840 13.33 -0.42 38.71
C MET A 840 14.86 -0.54 38.77
N GLU A 841 15.56 0.05 37.81
CA GLU A 841 17.02 0.07 37.72
C GLU A 841 17.65 1.26 38.49
N ASP A 842 16.85 2.02 39.25
CA ASP A 842 17.25 3.20 40.03
C ASP A 842 18.11 4.22 39.22
N VAL A 843 17.66 4.51 37.99
CA VAL A 843 18.43 5.32 37.04
C VAL A 843 18.23 6.81 37.27
N SER A 844 19.32 7.52 37.55
CA SER A 844 19.30 8.98 37.77
C SER A 844 19.00 9.84 36.53
N ARG A 845 19.33 9.36 35.32
CA ARG A 845 19.07 10.03 34.03
C ARG A 845 18.34 9.10 33.06
N PRO A 846 17.02 8.88 33.24
CA PRO A 846 16.24 7.89 32.49
C PRO A 846 16.35 8.03 30.97
N GLU A 847 16.22 9.24 30.43
CA GLU A 847 16.23 9.46 28.97
C GLU A 847 17.59 9.11 28.36
N ALA A 848 18.69 9.55 28.96
CA ALA A 848 20.03 9.21 28.49
C ALA A 848 20.30 7.70 28.53
N TRP A 849 19.80 7.02 29.57
CA TRP A 849 19.89 5.57 29.70
C TRP A 849 19.06 4.84 28.64
N LEU A 850 17.84 5.30 28.37
CA LEU A 850 16.99 4.76 27.30
C LEU A 850 17.66 4.89 25.93
N SER A 851 18.25 6.05 25.61
CA SER A 851 19.04 6.23 24.39
C SER A 851 20.20 5.24 24.31
N LYS A 852 20.89 4.99 25.43
CA LYS A 852 22.00 4.03 25.48
C LYS A 852 21.53 2.59 25.21
N LEU A 853 20.37 2.19 25.73
CA LEU A 853 19.81 0.87 25.43
C LEU A 853 19.52 0.71 23.93
N VAL A 854 19.00 1.74 23.27
CA VAL A 854 18.76 1.70 21.82
C VAL A 854 20.06 1.58 21.04
N GLU A 855 21.08 2.36 21.39
CA GLU A 855 22.43 2.28 20.80
C GLU A 855 23.03 0.87 20.95
N LEU A 856 22.90 0.27 22.14
CA LEU A 856 23.41 -1.08 22.41
C LEU A 856 22.68 -2.15 21.60
N ALA A 857 21.36 -2.02 21.44
CA ALA A 857 20.57 -2.93 20.61
C ALA A 857 20.95 -2.80 19.12
N ASP A 858 21.15 -1.57 18.63
CA ASP A 858 21.55 -1.29 17.24
C ASP A 858 22.91 -1.89 16.87
N MET A 859 23.82 -2.00 17.84
CA MET A 859 25.11 -2.68 17.64
C MET A 859 24.99 -4.20 17.47
N GLN A 860 23.83 -4.81 17.69
CA GLN A 860 23.60 -6.25 17.54
C GLN A 860 22.88 -6.56 16.22
N PRO A 861 23.23 -7.65 15.50
CA PRO A 861 22.54 -8.04 14.29
C PRO A 861 21.02 -8.23 14.52
N ASN A 862 20.20 -7.52 13.75
CA ASN A 862 18.73 -7.47 13.87
C ASN A 862 18.21 -6.96 15.23
N GLY A 863 19.03 -6.25 16.01
CA GLY A 863 18.68 -5.87 17.37
C GLY A 863 17.50 -4.91 17.44
N LEU A 864 17.44 -3.88 16.59
CA LEU A 864 16.31 -2.95 16.55
C LEU A 864 15.04 -3.60 15.94
N GLU A 865 15.20 -4.47 14.95
CA GLU A 865 14.13 -5.19 14.25
C GLU A 865 13.45 -6.24 15.13
N LYS A 866 14.11 -6.68 16.20
CA LYS A 866 13.60 -7.74 17.07
C LYS A 866 13.41 -7.31 18.53
N THR A 867 13.81 -6.11 18.92
CA THR A 867 13.66 -5.66 20.32
C THR A 867 12.43 -4.80 20.53
N ILE A 868 11.52 -5.27 21.38
CA ILE A 868 10.39 -4.50 21.91
C ILE A 868 10.86 -3.81 23.19
N PHE A 869 11.03 -2.49 23.13
CA PHE A 869 11.36 -1.69 24.31
C PHE A 869 10.08 -1.44 25.10
N LYS A 870 9.92 -2.14 26.24
CA LYS A 870 8.77 -1.98 27.11
C LYS A 870 9.10 -1.05 28.27
N LEU A 871 8.34 0.04 28.42
CA LEU A 871 8.42 0.93 29.56
C LEU A 871 7.49 0.49 30.70
N GLN A 872 7.89 0.79 31.93
CA GLN A 872 7.04 0.62 33.10
C GLN A 872 6.06 1.80 33.24
N ALA A 873 4.84 1.50 33.65
CA ALA A 873 3.80 2.48 33.98
C ALA A 873 3.53 2.59 35.50
N MET A 874 4.18 1.75 36.30
CA MET A 874 4.10 1.72 37.76
C MET A 874 5.51 1.72 38.32
N ASP A 875 5.77 2.51 39.37
CA ASP A 875 6.93 2.34 40.24
C ASP A 875 6.53 1.34 41.33
N TRP A 876 6.95 0.08 41.18
CA TRP A 876 6.58 -1.01 42.09
C TRP A 876 7.24 -0.88 43.46
N GLU A 877 8.41 -0.27 43.57
CA GLU A 877 9.06 -0.06 44.86
C GLU A 877 8.27 0.97 45.68
N LYS A 878 7.90 2.09 45.05
CA LYS A 878 7.12 3.15 45.70
C LYS A 878 5.61 2.93 45.66
N HIS A 879 5.15 1.88 44.99
CA HIS A 879 3.73 1.55 44.77
C HIS A 879 2.93 2.73 44.19
N ARG A 880 3.48 3.43 43.18
CA ARG A 880 2.88 4.63 42.60
C ARG A 880 2.88 4.61 41.07
N PRO A 881 1.77 4.98 40.41
CA PRO A 881 1.75 5.11 38.96
C PRO A 881 2.74 6.16 38.47
N ILE A 882 3.38 5.87 37.33
CA ILE A 882 4.22 6.83 36.62
C ILE A 882 3.31 7.77 35.86
N LYS A 883 3.57 9.08 35.99
CA LYS A 883 2.76 10.10 35.33
C LYS A 883 2.69 9.86 33.82
N ALA A 884 1.48 9.88 33.27
CA ALA A 884 1.25 9.69 31.83
C ALA A 884 2.10 10.61 30.93
N ASP A 885 2.31 11.87 31.30
CA ASP A 885 3.16 12.81 30.54
C ASP A 885 4.64 12.36 30.52
N THR A 886 5.13 11.82 31.63
CA THR A 886 6.50 11.27 31.73
C THR A 886 6.63 10.02 30.87
N LEU A 887 5.64 9.14 30.92
CA LEU A 887 5.62 7.92 30.09
C LEU A 887 5.57 8.25 28.59
N ASP A 888 4.69 9.17 28.16
CA ASP A 888 4.60 9.64 26.77
C ASP A 888 5.92 10.25 26.29
N SER A 889 6.55 11.10 27.12
CA SER A 889 7.85 11.70 26.82
C SER A 889 8.93 10.64 26.60
N ARG A 890 8.97 9.60 27.43
CA ARG A 890 9.97 8.52 27.30
C ARG A 890 9.71 7.60 26.10
N LEU A 891 8.46 7.31 25.79
CA LEU A 891 8.11 6.57 24.56
C LEU A 891 8.53 7.35 23.31
N LYS A 892 8.28 8.67 23.28
CA LYS A 892 8.76 9.55 22.20
C LYS A 892 10.28 9.57 22.12
N HIS A 893 10.95 9.60 23.26
CA HIS A 893 12.40 9.60 23.32
C HIS A 893 12.99 8.30 22.74
N LEU A 894 12.44 7.14 23.09
CA LEU A 894 12.83 5.85 22.49
C LEU A 894 12.62 5.86 20.96
N ALA A 895 11.47 6.35 20.49
CA ALA A 895 11.18 6.45 19.06
C ALA A 895 12.19 7.36 18.34
N GLN A 896 12.52 8.51 18.93
CA GLN A 896 13.51 9.46 18.39
C GLN A 896 14.93 8.88 18.39
N ALA A 897 15.26 8.02 19.35
CA ALA A 897 16.54 7.33 19.43
C ALA A 897 16.67 6.18 18.41
N GLY A 898 15.60 5.81 17.71
CA GLY A 898 15.60 4.78 16.67
C GLY A 898 14.92 3.46 17.07
N ALA A 899 14.32 3.36 18.26
CA ALA A 899 13.62 2.15 18.67
C ALA A 899 12.41 1.88 17.76
N LEU A 900 12.44 0.75 17.05
CA LEU A 900 11.37 0.38 16.12
C LEU A 900 10.13 -0.10 16.86
N HIS A 901 10.26 -1.01 17.83
CA HIS A 901 9.13 -1.60 18.55
C HIS A 901 9.00 -1.06 19.98
N LEU A 902 7.81 -0.60 20.33
CA LEU A 902 7.55 0.10 21.59
C LEU A 902 6.37 -0.53 22.31
N ALA A 903 6.49 -0.65 23.63
CA ALA A 903 5.38 -1.05 24.48
C ALA A 903 5.41 -0.34 25.84
N TYR A 904 4.30 -0.39 26.57
CA TYR A 904 4.30 -0.06 28.00
C TYR A 904 3.39 -0.98 28.80
N GLY A 905 3.55 -1.00 30.12
CA GLY A 905 2.55 -1.54 31.04
C GLY A 905 2.98 -1.48 32.51
N PRO A 906 2.09 -1.84 33.45
CA PRO A 906 0.73 -2.30 33.21
C PRO A 906 -0.21 -1.16 32.78
N ASP A 907 -1.24 -1.50 32.01
CA ASP A 907 -2.34 -0.61 31.66
C ASP A 907 -3.61 -1.02 32.42
N ASP A 908 -4.31 -0.04 32.99
CA ASP A 908 -5.62 -0.19 33.61
C ASP A 908 -6.67 0.55 32.77
N PRO A 909 -7.40 -0.15 31.88
CA PRO A 909 -8.42 0.46 31.05
C PRO A 909 -9.69 0.86 31.81
N ILE A 910 -9.86 0.37 33.05
CA ILE A 910 -11.07 0.63 33.85
C ILE A 910 -10.91 1.95 34.60
N GLU A 911 -9.75 2.16 35.22
CA GLU A 911 -9.42 3.37 35.97
C GLU A 911 -8.80 4.48 35.11
N ASP A 912 -8.63 4.25 33.80
CA ASP A 912 -7.93 5.15 32.86
C ASP A 912 -6.51 5.48 33.35
N GLU A 913 -5.74 4.46 33.75
CA GLU A 913 -4.38 4.63 34.25
C GLU A 913 -3.37 3.83 33.39
N PRO A 914 -2.34 4.48 32.82
CA PRO A 914 -2.08 5.92 32.85
C PRO A 914 -3.09 6.70 31.99
N ARG A 915 -3.42 7.94 32.37
CA ARG A 915 -4.45 8.75 31.67
C ARG A 915 -4.28 8.79 30.14
N GLN A 916 -5.21 8.16 29.42
CA GLN A 916 -5.15 7.94 27.96
C GLN A 916 -4.88 9.23 27.19
N LYS A 917 -5.58 10.31 27.57
CA LYS A 917 -5.53 11.59 26.86
C LYS A 917 -4.13 12.21 26.82
N LYS A 918 -3.23 11.80 27.72
CA LYS A 918 -1.86 12.29 27.84
C LYS A 918 -0.82 11.38 27.15
N LEU A 919 -1.19 10.18 26.72
CA LEU A 919 -0.32 9.18 26.06
C LEU A 919 -0.43 9.16 24.52
N LYS A 920 -1.10 10.14 23.92
CA LYS A 920 -1.67 10.06 22.56
C LYS A 920 -0.68 10.06 21.40
N ALA A 921 0.61 10.37 21.61
CA ALA A 921 1.48 10.75 20.48
C ALA A 921 2.62 9.77 20.19
N ALA A 922 3.05 8.95 21.15
CA ALA A 922 4.21 8.08 20.94
C ALA A 922 3.89 6.73 20.29
N LEU A 923 2.69 6.19 20.53
CA LEU A 923 2.27 4.90 19.97
C LEU A 923 1.55 5.02 18.62
N ALA A 924 1.13 6.23 18.23
CA ALA A 924 0.58 6.48 16.91
C ALA A 924 1.67 6.26 15.84
N THR A 925 1.48 5.26 14.98
CA THR A 925 2.35 5.04 13.82
C THR A 925 2.45 6.32 12.97
N PRO A 926 3.63 6.70 12.47
CA PRO A 926 3.72 7.64 11.36
C PRO A 926 3.20 6.92 10.11
N THR A 927 1.89 6.96 9.90
CA THR A 927 1.29 6.51 8.63
C THR A 927 0.63 7.70 7.97
N GLN A 928 1.10 7.95 6.74
CA GLN A 928 0.35 8.31 5.53
C GLN A 928 -0.81 9.30 5.69
N PRO A 929 -0.88 10.33 4.82
CA PRO A 929 -1.95 11.33 4.88
C PRO A 929 -3.30 10.63 4.92
N ARG A 930 -4.11 10.98 5.93
CA ARG A 930 -5.50 10.55 6.05
C ARG A 930 -6.20 10.92 4.73
N LYS A 931 -6.68 9.92 3.99
CA LYS A 931 -7.66 10.12 2.92
C LYS A 931 -8.98 10.57 3.53
#